data_AF-A0AAW0LAC0-F1
#
_entry.id   AF-A0AAW0LAC0-F1
#
_cell.length_a   1.000
_cell.length_b   1.000
_cell.length_c   1.000
_cell.angle_alpha   90.00
_cell.angle_beta   90.00
_cell.angle_gamma   90.00
#
_symmetry.space_group_name_H-M   'P 1'
#
loop_
_entity.id
_entity.type
_entity.pdbx_description
1 polymer ?
#
loop_
_entity_poly.entity_id
_entity_poly.type
_entity_poly.pdbx_seq_one_letter_code
_entity_poly.pdbx_strand_id
1 'polypeptide(L)'
;MFLSQPGNGVGDNLLPGTVCSFVKEHYPVFSVPWELVTEIQAVGATVREIKPKMVRDLLRASLTSIVLRSVDTYVDVLEYCLSDIQLPVTSNFNEDDASPNPVNSNSINRPSALVPYRRSFPGLSTEGAVSSGDALEMVTSLGKAIFDFGRVVVEDIGRTGGPLVQRNTIGSSSNSSCGSVNQKLLSIVAELNGLPCPTATNHLTKLGVTELWYGDKEQQALMSPLAAKFIHPKILDRSILADFLSNPALQTLLKIQNFSLHLLASHMKLIFHADWVSHVMGSNMAPWFSWEKTSSSGGEGGPSPEWIRLFWKIFSSSPEDLSLFSDWPLIPAFLGRPILCRVRECHLVFIPPSVTDPGSADGVLEMGATGRDPTMLLMNLTSDSRLLQSYVLAFEVSRTKYPWLLSLLNHCNIPIYDITFMDCAASCNCLPIPSQSLGQVIASKLVAAKQAGYFPELTSLSTSDRDELFTLFANDFFSNSSNYKNEELEVLCSLPIYKTVVGSYTQLHREDQCMISSNSFLKPYDEHCLAYSTDSIECSLLRALEVPELNDQQILTRFGLPGFERKPQSEQEDILIYLYTNWPDLQVDSSLIEALKETKFVRNAVEFSTDLFRPKDLFDPTDALLTSVFIGERKNFPGERFSTDGWLRILRKIGLRTATEADVILECAKRVEFLGSECMKSGNLDDFELDITNSQNEVSMEIWSLAGSVVEAIFTNFAVLYGNNFCNLLGNIACIPAEHGLPNFGGKKGGRRVLTSYSEAILSKDWPLAWSCAPILSRQAIVPPEYSWGALHLRSPPAFSAVLKHLKITSDANKHQANTNVPQIIGRSGGEDTLAHWPTTSGMMSIDEACCEVLKYLDKVWGSLSSSVISCSTYFSIDRCGEYCNGEKSGLAELNLI
;
A
#
# COMPACT_ATOMS: atom_id res chain seq x y z
N MET A 1 4.39 63.64 63.62
CA MET A 1 5.02 63.37 62.30
C MET A 1 4.21 64.12 61.29
N PHE A 2 4.86 64.82 60.36
CA PHE A 2 4.18 65.71 59.41
C PHE A 2 4.56 65.34 57.98
N LEU A 3 3.61 65.52 57.07
CA LEU A 3 3.85 65.41 55.63
C LEU A 3 4.57 66.69 55.18
N SER A 4 5.66 66.56 54.42
CA SER A 4 6.44 67.69 53.92
C SER A 4 5.60 68.63 53.03
N GLN A 5 5.99 69.90 52.91
CA GLN A 5 5.32 70.87 52.03
C GLN A 5 5.25 70.36 50.58
N PRO A 6 4.09 70.45 49.89
CA PRO A 6 4.04 70.23 48.45
C PRO A 6 4.75 71.39 47.74
N GLY A 7 5.92 71.13 47.14
CA GLY A 7 6.43 71.96 46.04
C GLY A 7 7.35 73.15 46.37
N ASN A 8 8.20 73.11 47.40
CA ASN A 8 9.34 74.04 47.48
C ASN A 8 10.49 73.52 48.36
N GLY A 9 11.68 73.25 47.77
CA GLY A 9 12.95 73.17 48.50
C GLY A 9 13.84 71.91 48.28
N VAL A 10 14.81 72.05 47.36
CA VAL A 10 16.09 71.30 47.18
C VAL A 10 16.36 70.08 48.09
N GLY A 11 16.12 68.85 47.58
CA GLY A 11 16.61 67.59 48.13
C GLY A 11 15.93 66.35 47.51
N ASP A 12 16.72 65.34 47.14
CA ASP A 12 16.34 64.18 46.28
C ASP A 12 15.31 63.17 46.84
N ASN A 13 14.53 63.50 47.88
CA ASN A 13 13.53 62.59 48.48
C ASN A 13 12.26 63.32 49.01
N LEU A 14 11.82 64.37 48.32
CA LEU A 14 10.57 65.07 48.68
C LEU A 14 9.34 64.21 48.37
N LEU A 15 8.36 64.26 49.28
CA LEU A 15 7.12 63.49 49.22
C LEU A 15 6.20 64.08 48.13
N PRO A 16 5.90 63.36 47.03
CA PRO A 16 5.06 63.90 45.96
C PRO A 16 3.65 64.25 46.47
N GLY A 17 3.02 65.28 45.91
CA GLY A 17 1.69 65.74 46.34
C GLY A 17 0.60 64.65 46.25
N THR A 18 0.76 63.71 45.31
CA THR A 18 -0.11 62.53 45.14
C THR A 18 0.05 61.53 46.29
N VAL A 19 1.30 61.22 46.69
CA VAL A 19 1.63 60.37 47.84
C VAL A 19 1.14 60.99 49.15
N CYS A 20 1.29 62.31 49.31
CA CYS A 20 0.80 63.05 50.47
C CYS A 20 -0.72 62.95 50.61
N SER A 21 -1.45 63.09 49.50
CA SER A 21 -2.91 62.96 49.47
C SER A 21 -3.36 61.53 49.82
N PHE A 22 -2.68 60.52 49.28
CA PHE A 22 -2.94 59.11 49.57
C PHE A 22 -2.75 58.76 51.05
N VAL A 23 -1.64 59.22 51.66
CA VAL A 23 -1.35 58.95 53.08
C VAL A 23 -2.37 59.62 54.00
N LYS A 24 -2.79 60.87 53.70
CA LYS A 24 -3.84 61.57 54.48
C LYS A 24 -5.19 60.85 54.42
N GLU A 25 -5.52 60.30 53.24
CA GLU A 25 -6.77 59.59 53.02
C GLU A 25 -6.84 58.27 53.80
N HIS A 26 -5.78 57.45 53.74
CA HIS A 26 -5.77 56.12 54.34
C HIS A 26 -5.32 56.11 55.81
N TYR A 27 -4.61 57.13 56.26
CA TYR A 27 -4.10 57.25 57.63
C TYR A 27 -4.41 58.65 58.20
N PRO A 28 -5.63 58.89 58.71
CA PRO A 28 -6.10 60.20 59.16
C PRO A 28 -5.22 60.85 60.24
N VAL A 29 -4.42 60.05 60.96
CA VAL A 29 -3.45 60.51 61.96
C VAL A 29 -2.38 61.46 61.36
N PHE A 30 -2.14 61.41 60.04
CA PHE A 30 -1.20 62.27 59.34
C PHE A 30 -1.85 63.48 58.65
N SER A 31 -3.17 63.67 58.79
CA SER A 31 -3.92 64.79 58.19
C SER A 31 -3.75 66.13 58.90
N VAL A 32 -2.70 66.27 59.73
CA VAL A 32 -2.40 67.51 60.44
C VAL A 32 -1.86 68.56 59.45
N PRO A 33 -2.43 69.79 59.42
CA PRO A 33 -1.94 70.88 58.57
C PRO A 33 -0.46 71.18 58.84
N TRP A 34 0.33 71.39 57.77
CA TRP A 34 1.78 71.65 57.89
C TRP A 34 2.06 73.00 58.56
N GLU A 35 1.09 73.91 58.51
CA GLU A 35 1.11 75.24 59.13
C GLU A 35 1.32 75.16 60.65
N LEU A 36 0.95 74.03 61.28
CA LEU A 36 1.13 73.80 62.72
C LEU A 36 2.53 73.26 63.08
N VAL A 37 3.38 72.94 62.09
CA VAL A 37 4.74 72.41 62.33
C VAL A 37 5.60 73.40 63.09
N THR A 38 5.54 74.67 62.72
CA THR A 38 6.33 75.75 63.33
C THR A 38 5.90 76.01 64.78
N GLU A 39 4.59 75.96 65.05
CA GLU A 39 4.03 76.11 66.39
C GLU A 39 4.38 74.93 67.29
N ILE A 40 4.38 73.71 66.76
CA ILE A 40 4.69 72.49 67.53
C ILE A 40 6.19 72.37 67.82
N GLN A 41 7.05 72.79 66.88
CA GLN A 41 8.49 72.91 67.12
C GLN A 41 8.79 73.97 68.19
N ALA A 42 8.04 75.07 68.23
CA ALA A 42 8.18 76.12 69.26
C ALA A 42 7.84 75.63 70.68
N VAL A 43 7.01 74.59 70.81
CA VAL A 43 6.65 73.95 72.10
C VAL A 43 7.66 72.85 72.49
N GLY A 44 8.75 72.67 71.73
CA GLY A 44 9.81 71.72 72.04
C GLY A 44 9.51 70.26 71.64
N ALA A 45 8.43 70.03 70.88
CA ALA A 45 8.11 68.70 70.38
C ALA A 45 8.91 68.40 69.09
N THR A 46 9.49 67.20 69.02
CA THR A 46 10.30 66.79 67.86
C THR A 46 9.41 66.51 66.65
N VAL A 47 9.54 67.33 65.61
CA VAL A 47 8.89 67.09 64.32
C VAL A 47 9.80 66.21 63.45
N ARG A 48 9.23 65.11 62.94
CA ARG A 48 9.89 64.22 61.96
C ARG A 48 9.05 64.18 60.69
N GLU A 49 9.73 64.26 59.55
CA GLU A 49 9.16 64.04 58.22
C GLU A 49 8.97 62.55 57.95
N ILE A 50 7.94 62.23 57.17
CA ILE A 50 7.68 60.87 56.73
C ILE A 50 8.73 60.47 55.69
N LYS A 51 9.46 59.37 55.96
CA LYS A 51 10.47 58.81 55.06
C LYS A 51 9.90 57.62 54.26
N PRO A 52 10.45 57.28 53.08
CA PRO A 52 10.04 56.11 52.29
C PRO A 52 9.92 54.81 53.10
N LYS A 53 10.92 54.48 53.93
CA LYS A 53 10.88 53.31 54.83
C LYS A 53 9.66 53.26 55.76
N MET A 54 9.29 54.42 56.32
CA MET A 54 8.13 54.51 57.22
C MET A 54 6.83 54.27 56.47
N VAL A 55 6.74 54.72 55.21
CA VAL A 55 5.58 54.44 54.34
C VAL A 55 5.54 52.94 53.97
N ARG A 56 6.68 52.30 53.68
CA ARG A 56 6.75 50.84 53.46
C ARG A 56 6.22 50.05 54.66
N ASP A 57 6.65 50.39 55.88
CA ASP A 57 6.24 49.67 57.09
C ASP A 57 4.76 49.88 57.42
N LEU A 58 4.21 51.08 57.18
CA LEU A 58 2.77 51.35 57.29
C LEU A 58 1.95 50.50 56.30
N LEU A 59 2.38 50.46 55.03
CA LEU A 59 1.72 49.64 54.01
C LEU A 59 1.78 48.14 54.34
N ARG A 60 2.91 47.65 54.90
CA ARG A 60 3.06 46.24 55.31
C ARG A 60 2.17 45.88 56.52
N ALA A 61 2.08 46.78 57.50
CA ALA A 61 1.33 46.60 58.75
C ALA A 61 -0.19 46.75 58.57
N SER A 62 -0.64 47.34 57.46
CA SER A 62 -2.07 47.49 57.16
C SER A 62 -2.81 46.14 57.17
N LEU A 63 -3.70 45.96 58.16
CA LEU A 63 -4.57 44.79 58.33
C LEU A 63 -5.92 44.96 57.61
N THR A 64 -6.28 46.20 57.24
CA THR A 64 -7.46 46.54 56.45
C THR A 64 -7.12 46.54 54.97
N SER A 65 -7.96 45.92 54.12
CA SER A 65 -7.77 45.93 52.68
C SER A 65 -7.75 47.36 52.14
N ILE A 66 -6.59 47.82 51.67
CA ILE A 66 -6.47 49.12 50.99
C ILE A 66 -7.32 49.04 49.72
N VAL A 67 -8.34 49.90 49.60
CA VAL A 67 -9.16 49.99 48.39
C VAL A 67 -8.41 50.84 47.36
N LEU A 68 -8.01 50.24 46.25
CA LEU A 68 -7.28 50.92 45.18
C LEU A 68 -8.24 51.81 44.37
N ARG A 69 -8.25 53.12 44.65
CA ARG A 69 -9.09 54.10 43.91
C ARG A 69 -8.47 54.55 42.59
N SER A 70 -7.16 54.72 42.56
CA SER A 70 -6.38 55.05 41.35
C SER A 70 -5.04 54.33 41.36
N VAL A 71 -4.78 53.57 40.31
CA VAL A 71 -3.50 52.87 40.13
C VAL A 71 -2.35 53.87 40.00
N ASP A 72 -2.56 54.98 39.27
CA ASP A 72 -1.52 55.99 39.05
C ASP A 72 -1.04 56.59 40.37
N THR A 73 -1.97 56.92 41.27
CA THR A 73 -1.61 57.44 42.60
C THR A 73 -0.84 56.43 43.45
N TYR A 74 -1.13 55.14 43.29
CA TYR A 74 -0.46 54.09 44.04
C TYR A 74 0.91 53.73 43.45
N VAL A 75 1.08 53.84 42.12
CA VAL A 75 2.38 53.71 41.46
C VAL A 75 3.32 54.81 41.96
N ASP A 76 2.85 56.06 42.08
CA ASP A 76 3.64 57.16 42.66
C ASP A 76 4.05 56.86 44.13
N VAL A 77 3.14 56.25 44.91
CA VAL A 77 3.43 55.82 46.30
C VAL A 77 4.48 54.72 46.31
N LEU A 78 4.42 53.74 45.41
CA LEU A 78 5.41 52.67 45.29
C LEU A 78 6.77 53.20 44.83
N GLU A 79 6.80 54.11 43.86
CA GLU A 79 8.02 54.76 43.39
C GLU A 79 8.70 55.54 44.51
N TYR A 80 7.92 56.31 45.29
CA TYR A 80 8.42 56.97 46.50
C TYR A 80 8.89 55.96 47.55
N CYS A 81 8.18 54.85 47.74
CA CYS A 81 8.58 53.78 48.65
C CYS A 81 9.88 53.09 48.23
N LEU A 82 10.36 53.23 46.99
CA LEU A 82 11.62 52.64 46.54
C LEU A 82 12.74 53.68 46.35
N SER A 83 12.46 54.98 46.51
CA SER A 83 13.42 56.06 46.19
C SER A 83 14.67 56.09 47.08
N ASP A 84 14.59 55.54 48.31
CA ASP A 84 15.71 55.44 49.26
C ASP A 84 16.52 54.13 49.12
N ILE A 85 16.09 53.19 48.25
CA ILE A 85 16.77 51.91 48.04
C ILE A 85 17.72 52.01 46.84
N GLN A 86 19.03 51.96 47.12
CA GLN A 86 20.05 51.86 46.07
C GLN A 86 20.42 50.40 45.83
N LEU A 87 20.05 49.89 44.65
CA LEU A 87 20.49 48.58 44.17
C LEU A 87 22.01 48.56 43.98
N PRO A 88 22.71 47.49 44.39
CA PRO A 88 24.12 47.34 44.05
C PRO A 88 24.25 47.21 42.53
N VAL A 89 25.01 48.12 41.91
CA VAL A 89 25.32 48.10 40.47
C VAL A 89 25.95 46.75 40.12
N THR A 90 25.27 45.96 39.29
CA THR A 90 25.87 44.78 38.65
C THR A 90 26.84 45.27 37.59
N SER A 91 28.14 45.27 37.90
CA SER A 91 29.18 45.50 36.90
C SER A 91 29.14 44.37 35.87
N ASN A 92 28.98 44.73 34.59
CA ASN A 92 29.09 43.84 33.43
C ASN A 92 30.36 42.97 33.54
N PHE A 93 30.19 41.67 33.71
CA PHE A 93 31.19 40.71 33.25
C PHE A 93 30.81 40.37 31.82
N ASN A 94 31.54 40.98 30.87
CA ASN A 94 31.48 40.59 29.48
C ASN A 94 31.99 39.15 29.31
N GLU A 95 31.29 38.45 28.43
CA GLU A 95 31.68 37.18 27.82
C GLU A 95 33.08 37.28 27.22
N ASP A 96 33.90 36.25 27.48
CA ASP A 96 34.69 35.52 26.49
C ASP A 96 35.54 34.48 27.21
N ASP A 97 35.04 33.24 27.26
CA ASP A 97 35.81 32.06 26.82
C ASP A 97 34.97 30.79 27.02
N ALA A 98 34.49 30.26 25.90
CA ALA A 98 33.94 28.92 25.81
C ALA A 98 35.08 27.93 25.47
N SER A 99 35.30 26.96 26.34
CA SER A 99 35.92 25.67 26.00
C SER A 99 35.33 24.58 26.93
N PRO A 100 35.09 23.36 26.43
CA PRO A 100 33.90 22.60 26.79
C PRO A 100 34.16 21.36 27.67
N ASN A 101 33.04 20.80 28.16
CA ASN A 101 32.78 19.40 28.54
C ASN A 101 33.13 18.93 29.98
N PRO A 102 32.53 17.83 30.46
CA PRO A 102 31.12 17.67 30.84
C PRO A 102 30.99 16.94 32.21
N VAL A 103 29.78 16.44 32.53
CA VAL A 103 29.48 15.24 33.36
C VAL A 103 28.80 15.44 34.73
N ASN A 104 27.58 14.88 34.78
CA ASN A 104 26.82 14.20 35.85
C ASN A 104 26.67 14.82 37.24
N SER A 105 25.40 14.86 37.67
CA SER A 105 24.93 14.17 38.90
C SER A 105 23.43 13.86 38.75
N ASN A 106 23.07 12.65 38.32
CA ASN A 106 22.50 11.59 39.16
C ASN A 106 22.08 11.92 40.62
N SER A 107 20.91 11.36 40.94
CA SER A 107 20.48 10.79 42.21
C SER A 107 19.85 11.74 43.25
N ILE A 108 18.52 11.66 43.45
CA ILE A 108 17.79 10.75 44.35
C ILE A 108 17.82 11.25 45.81
N ASN A 109 16.70 11.80 46.29
CA ASN A 109 15.86 11.18 47.34
C ASN A 109 14.79 12.15 47.87
N ARG A 110 13.54 11.82 47.53
CA ARG A 110 12.43 11.42 48.43
C ARG A 110 12.35 11.96 49.89
N PRO A 111 11.13 11.97 50.44
CA PRO A 111 10.56 13.04 51.24
C PRO A 111 10.57 12.70 52.73
N SER A 112 10.27 13.69 53.57
CA SER A 112 9.81 13.42 54.92
C SER A 112 8.54 14.22 55.19
N ALA A 113 7.48 13.43 55.41
CA ALA A 113 6.15 13.86 55.78
C ALA A 113 6.12 14.39 57.21
N LEU A 114 5.16 15.28 57.49
CA LEU A 114 4.43 15.31 58.75
C LEU A 114 3.03 15.88 58.47
N VAL A 115 2.04 14.99 58.60
CA VAL A 115 0.60 15.26 58.60
C VAL A 115 0.18 15.68 60.04
N PRO A 116 -1.09 15.99 60.33
CA PRO A 116 -1.55 17.34 60.65
C PRO A 116 -2.01 17.46 62.12
N TYR A 117 -2.23 18.68 62.60
CA TYR A 117 -3.14 18.88 63.72
C TYR A 117 -4.21 19.91 63.34
N ARG A 118 -5.43 19.40 63.11
CA ARG A 118 -6.65 20.18 63.02
C ARG A 118 -6.98 20.77 64.39
N ARG A 119 -7.36 22.05 64.42
CA ARG A 119 -8.48 22.49 65.24
C ARG A 119 -9.44 23.28 64.38
N SER A 120 -10.61 22.69 64.18
CA SER A 120 -11.80 23.27 63.57
C SER A 120 -12.27 24.49 64.37
N PHE A 121 -12.71 25.53 63.68
CA PHE A 121 -13.70 26.47 64.20
C PHE A 121 -15.01 26.27 63.42
N PRO A 122 -16.19 26.37 64.07
CA PRO A 122 -17.47 26.07 63.46
C PRO A 122 -17.91 27.19 62.52
N GLY A 123 -18.61 26.83 61.45
CA GLY A 123 -19.28 27.78 60.59
C GLY A 123 -20.50 28.41 61.25
N LEU A 124 -20.82 29.64 60.85
CA LEU A 124 -22.19 30.07 60.62
C LEU A 124 -22.23 31.17 59.57
N SER A 125 -23.36 31.18 58.87
CA SER A 125 -23.75 31.81 57.63
C SER A 125 -23.75 33.34 57.57
N THR A 126 -23.56 33.79 56.33
CA THR A 126 -24.01 35.04 55.73
C THR A 126 -25.49 35.34 55.95
N GLU A 127 -25.81 36.58 56.34
CA GLU A 127 -26.86 37.40 55.74
C GLU A 127 -26.63 38.88 56.11
N GLY A 128 -26.86 39.77 55.14
CA GLY A 128 -26.40 41.16 55.18
C GLY A 128 -27.38 42.16 55.76
N ALA A 129 -26.88 43.36 56.07
CA ALA A 129 -27.61 44.63 55.96
C ALA A 129 -26.65 45.82 56.17
N VAL A 130 -26.57 46.65 55.12
CA VAL A 130 -26.62 48.13 55.12
C VAL A 130 -26.06 48.90 56.34
N SER A 131 -24.91 49.55 56.11
CA SER A 131 -24.61 50.97 56.36
C SER A 131 -25.36 51.71 57.49
N SER A 132 -24.65 51.99 58.58
CA SER A 132 -24.66 53.32 59.21
C SER A 132 -23.35 53.55 59.98
N GLY A 133 -22.62 54.62 59.66
CA GLY A 133 -21.36 54.98 60.31
C GLY A 133 -21.54 55.24 61.80
N ASP A 134 -20.84 54.47 62.61
CA ASP A 134 -20.88 54.54 64.07
C ASP A 134 -19.56 55.13 64.60
N ALA A 135 -19.65 56.14 65.48
CA ALA A 135 -18.50 56.88 66.00
C ALA A 135 -17.52 56.00 66.82
N LEU A 136 -18.00 54.84 67.29
CA LEU A 136 -17.20 53.85 67.99
C LEU A 136 -16.23 53.09 67.05
N GLU A 137 -16.61 52.90 65.79
CA GLU A 137 -15.74 52.29 64.76
C GLU A 137 -14.58 53.22 64.40
N MET A 138 -14.81 54.55 64.38
CA MET A 138 -13.74 55.54 64.24
C MET A 138 -12.77 55.55 65.43
N VAL A 139 -13.25 55.39 66.66
CA VAL A 139 -12.38 55.38 67.86
C VAL A 139 -11.59 54.07 67.96
N THR A 140 -12.16 52.94 67.57
CA THR A 140 -11.45 51.65 67.52
C THR A 140 -10.46 51.57 66.35
N SER A 141 -10.79 52.10 65.17
CA SER A 141 -9.86 52.21 64.04
C SER A 141 -8.74 53.20 64.32
N LEU A 142 -9.01 54.33 65.00
CA LEU A 142 -8.00 55.29 65.45
C LEU A 142 -7.12 54.69 66.56
N GLY A 143 -7.71 54.02 67.56
CA GLY A 143 -6.96 53.36 68.63
C GLY A 143 -6.06 52.24 68.12
N LYS A 144 -6.53 51.47 67.13
CA LYS A 144 -5.75 50.44 66.45
C LYS A 144 -4.66 51.04 65.55
N ALA A 145 -4.97 52.08 64.77
CA ALA A 145 -3.99 52.79 63.96
C ALA A 145 -2.90 53.44 64.82
N ILE A 146 -3.22 54.00 65.98
CA ILE A 146 -2.26 54.55 66.94
C ILE A 146 -1.45 53.44 67.61
N PHE A 147 -2.04 52.28 67.90
CA PHE A 147 -1.35 51.12 68.45
C PHE A 147 -0.36 50.50 67.45
N ASP A 148 -0.79 50.29 66.20
CA ASP A 148 0.04 49.80 65.10
C ASP A 148 1.14 50.82 64.73
N PHE A 149 0.80 52.12 64.73
CA PHE A 149 1.75 53.22 64.59
C PHE A 149 2.75 53.23 65.75
N GLY A 150 2.30 53.08 66.99
CA GLY A 150 3.15 53.00 68.17
C GLY A 150 4.15 51.85 68.08
N ARG A 151 3.75 50.70 67.53
CA ARG A 151 4.66 49.58 67.29
C ARG A 151 5.71 49.87 66.22
N VAL A 152 5.28 50.32 65.04
CA VAL A 152 6.18 50.62 63.89
C VAL A 152 7.17 51.73 64.24
N VAL A 153 6.70 52.78 64.91
CA VAL A 153 7.51 53.93 65.31
C VAL A 153 8.46 53.59 66.45
N VAL A 154 8.05 52.78 67.43
CA VAL A 154 8.93 52.35 68.53
C VAL A 154 10.03 51.40 68.05
N GLU A 155 9.75 50.52 67.09
CA GLU A 155 10.76 49.64 66.49
C GLU A 155 11.83 50.43 65.69
N ASP A 156 11.44 51.49 64.96
CA ASP A 156 12.38 52.34 64.19
C ASP A 156 13.11 53.38 65.07
N ILE A 157 12.51 53.83 66.18
CA ILE A 157 13.18 54.69 67.18
C ILE A 157 14.27 53.92 67.94
N GLY A 158 14.13 52.60 68.13
CA GLY A 158 15.11 51.77 68.85
C GLY A 158 16.42 51.48 68.10
N ARG A 159 16.52 51.81 66.81
CA ARG A 159 17.64 51.39 65.94
C ARG A 159 18.50 52.51 65.36
N THR A 160 18.32 53.75 65.79
CA THR A 160 19.19 54.85 65.40
C THR A 160 20.29 55.06 66.44
N GLY A 161 21.41 54.32 66.30
CA GLY A 161 22.66 54.65 67.01
C GLY A 161 23.69 53.52 67.17
N GLY A 162 24.65 53.43 66.24
CA GLY A 162 25.99 52.85 66.49
C GLY A 162 26.22 51.37 66.12
N PRO A 163 27.47 50.99 65.76
CA PRO A 163 27.78 49.69 65.18
C PRO A 163 27.71 48.58 66.23
N LEU A 164 26.97 47.50 65.95
CA LEU A 164 26.94 46.33 66.81
C LEU A 164 28.20 45.50 66.58
N VAL A 165 29.22 45.78 67.38
CA VAL A 165 30.34 44.88 67.65
C VAL A 165 29.76 43.53 68.09
N GLN A 166 29.91 42.56 67.21
CA GLN A 166 29.68 41.15 67.46
C GLN A 166 30.59 40.71 68.61
N ARG A 167 29.98 40.24 69.70
CA ARG A 167 30.71 39.60 70.79
C ARG A 167 31.32 38.31 70.24
N ASN A 168 32.62 38.36 69.98
CA ASN A 168 33.44 37.22 69.60
C ASN A 168 33.22 36.05 70.55
N THR A 169 32.81 34.91 70.00
CA THR A 169 33.30 33.61 70.46
C THR A 169 34.01 32.98 69.27
N ILE A 170 35.30 32.76 69.43
CA ILE A 170 36.32 32.26 68.50
C ILE A 170 35.93 30.84 67.99
N GLY A 171 36.18 30.39 66.76
CA GLY A 171 36.95 30.91 65.62
C GLY A 171 36.94 29.93 64.42
N SER A 172 37.74 30.30 63.41
CA SER A 172 38.19 29.53 62.21
C SER A 172 37.58 29.89 60.84
N SER A 173 38.21 30.90 60.22
CA SER A 173 38.67 31.02 58.83
C SER A 173 37.85 30.42 57.67
N SER A 174 37.39 31.26 56.73
CA SER A 174 38.09 31.60 55.47
C SER A 174 37.12 32.11 54.37
N ASN A 175 37.55 33.14 53.63
CA ASN A 175 37.12 33.60 52.30
C ASN A 175 35.61 33.74 51.95
N SER A 176 35.15 34.99 51.77
CA SER A 176 34.61 35.47 50.48
C SER A 176 34.06 36.90 50.59
N SER A 177 34.49 37.77 49.68
CA SER A 177 33.90 39.09 49.39
C SER A 177 32.48 39.02 48.82
N CYS A 178 31.89 37.82 48.74
CA CYS A 178 30.53 37.54 48.23
C CYS A 178 29.43 37.63 49.32
N GLY A 179 29.80 37.65 50.62
CA GLY A 179 28.82 37.68 51.72
C GLY A 179 28.13 39.04 51.95
N SER A 180 28.80 40.15 51.63
CA SER A 180 28.31 41.51 51.91
C SER A 180 27.17 41.94 50.98
N VAL A 181 27.30 41.66 49.68
CA VAL A 181 26.27 42.02 48.66
C VAL A 181 24.99 41.21 48.89
N ASN A 182 25.10 39.93 49.25
CA ASN A 182 23.96 39.08 49.59
C ASN A 182 23.26 39.51 50.88
N GLN A 183 23.99 39.97 51.91
CA GLN A 183 23.36 40.49 53.14
C GLN A 183 22.57 41.78 52.90
N LYS A 184 23.10 42.70 52.07
CA LYS A 184 22.38 43.93 51.68
C LYS A 184 21.12 43.60 50.86
N LEU A 185 21.22 42.69 49.91
CA LEU A 185 20.07 42.23 49.11
C LEU A 185 18.99 41.56 49.99
N LEU A 186 19.39 40.69 50.92
CA LEU A 186 18.46 40.03 51.86
C LEU A 186 17.78 41.04 52.79
N SER A 187 18.47 42.11 53.20
CA SER A 187 17.86 43.19 53.98
C SER A 187 16.81 43.98 53.18
N ILE A 188 17.09 44.26 51.91
CA ILE A 188 16.14 44.91 50.99
C ILE A 188 14.92 44.00 50.77
N VAL A 189 15.13 42.70 50.55
CA VAL A 189 14.03 41.73 50.39
C VAL A 189 13.17 41.64 51.64
N ALA A 190 13.76 41.66 52.84
CA ALA A 190 13.00 41.66 54.10
C ALA A 190 12.12 42.92 54.24
N GLU A 191 12.58 44.07 53.73
CA GLU A 191 11.81 45.32 53.69
C GLU A 191 10.73 45.34 52.59
N LEU A 192 10.85 44.53 51.54
CA LEU A 192 9.88 44.52 50.45
C LEU A 192 8.88 43.38 50.55
N ASN A 193 9.22 42.32 51.28
CA ASN A 193 8.31 41.23 51.56
C ASN A 193 7.09 41.74 52.35
N GLY A 194 5.90 41.40 51.87
CA GLY A 194 4.63 41.85 52.44
C GLY A 194 4.14 43.21 51.93
N LEU A 195 4.90 43.92 51.09
CA LEU A 195 4.47 45.20 50.51
C LEU A 195 3.31 44.96 49.50
N PRO A 196 2.21 45.75 49.53
CA PRO A 196 1.12 45.56 48.60
C PRO A 196 1.49 46.09 47.21
N CYS A 197 1.41 45.23 46.20
CA CYS A 197 1.70 45.50 44.80
C CYS A 197 0.41 45.38 43.96
N PRO A 198 0.07 46.38 43.12
CA PRO A 198 -1.03 46.30 42.17
C PRO A 198 -0.81 45.18 41.14
N THR A 199 -1.83 44.36 40.99
CA THR A 199 -1.94 43.35 39.94
C THR A 199 -2.61 43.94 38.71
N ALA A 200 -2.53 43.26 37.57
CA ALA A 200 -3.18 43.70 36.32
C ALA A 200 -4.73 43.75 36.40
N THR A 201 -5.32 43.15 37.43
CA THR A 201 -6.77 43.25 37.74
C THR A 201 -7.14 44.46 38.62
N ASN A 202 -6.20 45.36 38.90
CA ASN A 202 -6.36 46.50 39.81
C ASN A 202 -6.61 46.11 41.28
N HIS A 203 -6.17 44.91 41.68
CA HIS A 203 -6.19 44.45 43.07
C HIS A 203 -4.78 44.44 43.67
N LEU A 204 -4.67 44.70 44.97
CA LEU A 204 -3.39 44.70 45.69
C LEU A 204 -3.07 43.31 46.24
N THR A 205 -1.87 42.81 45.96
CA THR A 205 -1.35 41.52 46.47
C THR A 205 -0.01 41.73 47.17
N LYS A 206 0.31 40.91 48.18
CA LYS A 206 1.53 41.10 48.98
C LYS A 206 2.73 40.45 48.30
N LEU A 207 3.74 41.27 47.96
CA LEU A 207 4.99 40.84 47.35
C LEU A 207 5.73 39.84 48.25
N GLY A 208 6.36 38.80 47.69
CA GLY A 208 7.08 37.75 48.46
C GLY A 208 6.19 36.73 49.17
N VAL A 209 4.90 37.01 49.36
CA VAL A 209 3.92 36.08 49.93
C VAL A 209 3.29 35.22 48.84
N THR A 210 2.65 35.88 47.87
CA THR A 210 2.07 35.27 46.68
C THR A 210 3.04 35.35 45.50
N GLU A 211 3.05 34.32 44.67
CA GLU A 211 3.80 34.33 43.43
C GLU A 211 3.18 35.35 42.46
N LEU A 212 4.00 36.24 41.92
CA LEU A 212 3.60 37.24 40.94
C LEU A 212 4.42 37.10 39.67
N TRP A 213 3.85 37.52 38.55
CA TRP A 213 4.45 37.38 37.23
C TRP A 213 4.81 38.74 36.64
N TYR A 214 6.01 38.80 36.09
CA TYR A 214 6.52 39.94 35.35
C TYR A 214 6.33 39.68 33.84
N GLY A 215 5.59 40.55 33.16
CA GLY A 215 5.39 40.46 31.71
C GLY A 215 4.83 41.76 31.16
N ASP A 216 5.12 42.05 29.89
CA ASP A 216 4.64 43.27 29.23
C ASP A 216 3.12 43.25 28.98
N LYS A 217 2.59 44.35 28.47
CA LYS A 217 1.14 44.50 28.23
C LYS A 217 0.57 43.44 27.26
N GLU A 218 1.37 43.01 26.29
CA GLU A 218 0.96 42.02 25.29
C GLU A 218 0.95 40.61 25.89
N GLN A 219 2.00 40.25 26.64
CA GLN A 219 2.10 39.00 27.40
C GLN A 219 0.99 38.84 28.44
N GLN A 220 0.64 39.95 29.12
CA GLN A 220 -0.48 39.97 30.07
C GLN A 220 -1.82 39.76 29.38
N ALA A 221 -2.03 40.38 28.21
CA ALA A 221 -3.26 40.21 27.44
C ALA A 221 -3.42 38.76 26.93
N LEU A 222 -2.32 38.07 26.62
CA LEU A 222 -2.32 36.66 26.23
C LEU A 222 -2.83 35.73 27.36
N MET A 223 -2.55 36.07 28.62
CA MET A 223 -2.96 35.30 29.79
C MET A 223 -4.03 36.04 30.62
N SER A 224 -4.97 36.72 29.96
CA SER A 224 -5.95 37.60 30.63
C SER A 224 -6.75 36.97 31.78
N PRO A 225 -7.16 35.66 31.77
CA PRO A 225 -7.83 35.06 32.92
C PRO A 225 -6.94 34.93 34.17
N LEU A 226 -5.62 35.00 33.97
CA LEU A 226 -4.60 34.95 35.01
C LEU A 226 -3.99 36.33 35.30
N ALA A 227 -4.62 37.42 34.82
CA ALA A 227 -4.17 38.79 35.04
C ALA A 227 -3.97 39.13 36.54
N ALA A 228 -4.68 38.48 37.46
CA ALA A 228 -4.51 38.66 38.89
C ALA A 228 -3.12 38.23 39.41
N LYS A 229 -2.39 37.39 38.66
CA LYS A 229 -1.01 37.00 38.97
C LYS A 229 0.03 37.96 38.39
N PHE A 230 -0.32 38.77 37.39
CA PHE A 230 0.64 39.69 36.77
C PHE A 230 0.73 41.01 37.52
N ILE A 231 1.94 41.57 37.56
CA ILE A 231 2.19 42.94 38.05
C ILE A 231 1.55 43.94 37.09
N HIS A 232 0.89 44.97 37.63
CA HIS A 232 0.17 45.96 36.82
C HIS A 232 1.11 46.67 35.81
N PRO A 233 0.73 46.80 34.52
CA PRO A 233 1.64 47.27 33.47
C PRO A 233 2.15 48.70 33.68
N LYS A 234 1.35 49.59 34.28
CA LYS A 234 1.79 50.96 34.65
C LYS A 234 2.99 51.01 35.61
N ILE A 235 3.25 49.96 36.38
CA ILE A 235 4.45 49.84 37.23
C ILE A 235 5.67 49.62 36.35
N LEU A 236 5.50 48.88 35.26
CA LEU A 236 6.55 48.55 34.29
C LEU A 236 6.89 49.75 33.39
N ASP A 237 5.95 50.68 33.21
CA ASP A 237 6.17 51.93 32.46
C ASP A 237 7.12 52.91 33.20
N ARG A 238 7.39 52.68 34.49
CA ARG A 238 8.29 53.51 35.31
C ARG A 238 9.67 52.86 35.38
N SER A 239 10.69 53.52 34.84
CA SER A 239 12.06 52.97 34.73
C SER A 239 12.63 52.48 36.06
N ILE A 240 12.47 53.25 37.15
CA ILE A 240 12.99 52.89 38.48
C ILE A 240 12.37 51.58 38.98
N LEU A 241 11.06 51.41 38.77
CA LEU A 241 10.32 50.22 39.21
C LEU A 241 10.59 49.03 38.30
N ALA A 242 10.71 49.25 36.99
CA ALA A 242 11.05 48.23 36.01
C ALA A 242 12.47 47.67 36.24
N ASP A 243 13.47 48.53 36.46
CA ASP A 243 14.84 48.13 36.76
C ASP A 243 14.92 47.31 38.05
N PHE A 244 14.10 47.69 39.04
CA PHE A 244 14.02 46.99 40.32
C PHE A 244 13.41 45.59 40.18
N LEU A 245 12.29 45.49 39.45
CA LEU A 245 11.56 44.25 39.24
C LEU A 245 12.25 43.31 38.25
N SER A 246 13.12 43.82 37.39
CA SER A 246 13.89 43.05 36.41
C SER A 246 15.13 42.37 37.00
N ASN A 247 15.50 42.66 38.26
CA ASN A 247 16.69 42.09 38.88
C ASN A 247 16.48 40.60 39.26
N PRO A 248 17.24 39.64 38.68
CA PRO A 248 16.99 38.21 38.85
C PRO A 248 17.16 37.71 40.29
N ALA A 249 18.05 38.34 41.06
CA ALA A 249 18.28 37.98 42.45
C ALA A 249 17.12 38.41 43.36
N LEU A 250 16.44 39.51 43.03
CA LEU A 250 15.23 39.95 43.72
C LEU A 250 14.01 39.15 43.29
N GLN A 251 13.91 38.81 42.01
CA GLN A 251 12.81 38.02 41.47
C GLN A 251 12.67 36.66 42.19
N THR A 252 13.78 35.93 42.31
CA THR A 252 13.80 34.63 43.02
C THR A 252 13.41 34.75 44.49
N LEU A 253 13.91 35.78 45.20
CA LEU A 253 13.66 35.97 46.62
C LEU A 253 12.25 36.53 46.93
N LEU A 254 11.66 37.30 46.01
CA LEU A 254 10.32 37.88 46.13
C LEU A 254 9.23 37.04 45.43
N LYS A 255 9.57 35.84 44.95
CA LYS A 255 8.67 34.93 44.21
C LYS A 255 8.05 35.60 42.99
N ILE A 256 8.83 36.42 42.29
CA ILE A 256 8.43 37.02 41.01
C ILE A 256 9.00 36.14 39.91
N GLN A 257 8.16 35.65 39.01
CA GLN A 257 8.57 34.86 37.86
C GLN A 257 8.43 35.68 36.57
N ASN A 258 9.45 35.66 35.72
CA ASN A 258 9.33 36.26 34.39
C ASN A 258 8.44 35.42 33.48
N PHE A 259 7.68 36.10 32.63
CA PHE A 259 6.96 35.45 31.55
C PHE A 259 7.92 34.62 30.70
N SER A 260 7.54 33.38 30.43
CA SER A 260 8.25 32.48 29.53
C SER A 260 7.23 31.59 28.82
N LEU A 261 7.61 31.04 27.66
CA LEU A 261 6.74 30.12 26.92
C LEU A 261 6.44 28.85 27.71
N HIS A 262 7.35 28.39 28.57
CA HIS A 262 7.08 27.29 29.53
C HIS A 262 6.03 27.64 30.57
N LEU A 263 6.04 28.88 31.09
CA LEU A 263 5.03 29.35 32.01
C LEU A 263 3.65 29.38 31.32
N LEU A 264 3.61 29.88 30.09
CA LEU A 264 2.39 29.86 29.28
C LEU A 264 1.90 28.43 29.05
N ALA A 265 2.75 27.54 28.54
CA ALA A 265 2.42 26.14 28.23
C ALA A 265 1.85 25.37 29.43
N SER A 266 2.47 25.53 30.62
CA SER A 266 2.01 24.89 31.86
C SER A 266 0.63 25.39 32.32
N HIS A 267 0.18 26.56 31.86
CA HIS A 267 -1.08 27.19 32.27
C HIS A 267 -2.12 27.29 31.16
N MET A 268 -1.87 26.75 29.96
CA MET A 268 -2.81 26.80 28.81
C MET A 268 -4.23 26.32 29.16
N LYS A 269 -4.35 25.28 30.00
CA LYS A 269 -5.66 24.75 30.45
C LYS A 269 -6.51 25.74 31.27
N LEU A 270 -5.88 26.76 31.84
CA LEU A 270 -6.53 27.79 32.66
C LEU A 270 -6.84 29.06 31.87
N ILE A 271 -6.35 29.17 30.63
CA ILE A 271 -6.56 30.34 29.75
C ILE A 271 -7.88 30.24 28.99
N PHE A 272 -8.33 29.03 28.68
CA PHE A 272 -9.54 28.79 27.88
C PHE A 272 -10.66 28.16 28.72
N HIS A 273 -11.87 28.19 28.17
CA HIS A 273 -13.04 27.58 28.81
C HIS A 273 -12.85 26.08 29.03
N ALA A 274 -13.32 25.56 30.17
CA ALA A 274 -13.11 24.17 30.58
C ALA A 274 -13.67 23.16 29.55
N ASP A 275 -14.82 23.45 28.95
CA ASP A 275 -15.45 22.57 27.95
C ASP A 275 -14.62 22.46 26.67
N TRP A 276 -14.08 23.59 26.17
CA TRP A 276 -13.19 23.58 25.02
C TRP A 276 -11.90 22.82 25.29
N VAL A 277 -11.28 23.05 26.45
CA VAL A 277 -10.08 22.31 26.87
C VAL A 277 -10.38 20.82 26.98
N SER A 278 -11.51 20.43 27.56
CA SER A 278 -11.92 19.03 27.67
C SER A 278 -12.15 18.40 26.29
N HIS A 279 -12.76 19.13 25.35
CA HIS A 279 -12.98 18.67 23.98
C HIS A 279 -11.65 18.42 23.23
N VAL A 280 -10.73 19.39 23.30
CA VAL A 280 -9.42 19.33 22.63
C VAL A 280 -8.50 18.28 23.27
N MET A 281 -8.46 18.21 24.60
CA MET A 281 -7.55 17.30 25.31
C MET A 281 -8.11 15.87 25.42
N GLY A 282 -9.43 15.69 25.38
CA GLY A 282 -10.08 14.38 25.42
C GLY A 282 -9.92 13.57 24.13
N SER A 283 -9.68 14.24 23.00
CA SER A 283 -9.55 13.64 21.66
C SER A 283 -8.10 13.70 21.17
N ASN A 284 -7.18 13.04 21.89
CA ASN A 284 -5.75 13.11 21.59
C ASN A 284 -5.36 12.65 20.17
N MET A 285 -6.24 11.92 19.46
CA MET A 285 -5.98 11.50 18.08
C MET A 285 -6.47 12.49 17.01
N ALA A 286 -7.26 13.51 17.35
CA ALA A 286 -7.80 14.43 16.35
C ALA A 286 -6.75 15.47 15.91
N PRO A 287 -6.44 15.62 14.61
CA PRO A 287 -5.40 16.52 14.12
C PRO A 287 -5.82 18.01 14.09
N TRP A 288 -7.12 18.28 13.98
CA TRP A 288 -7.69 19.63 13.93
C TRP A 288 -9.09 19.69 14.54
N PHE A 289 -9.53 20.91 14.87
CA PHE A 289 -10.81 21.20 15.51
C PHE A 289 -11.55 22.30 14.77
N SER A 290 -12.89 22.24 14.77
CA SER A 290 -13.72 23.32 14.22
C SER A 290 -13.48 24.61 15.00
N TRP A 291 -13.35 25.73 14.29
CA TRP A 291 -13.07 27.02 14.91
C TRP A 291 -14.04 28.09 14.42
N GLU A 292 -14.87 28.60 15.34
CA GLU A 292 -15.73 29.75 15.05
C GLU A 292 -14.97 31.04 15.35
N LYS A 293 -14.82 31.90 14.34
CA LYS A 293 -14.14 33.20 14.47
C LYS A 293 -15.06 34.25 15.11
N THR A 294 -15.68 33.96 16.26
CA THR A 294 -16.56 34.91 16.94
C THR A 294 -15.73 35.87 17.80
N SER A 295 -16.01 37.17 17.66
CA SER A 295 -15.30 38.25 18.36
C SER A 295 -15.76 38.45 19.83
N SER A 296 -16.68 37.61 20.32
CA SER A 296 -17.29 37.77 21.63
C SER A 296 -16.56 36.93 22.68
N SER A 297 -15.93 37.61 23.63
CA SER A 297 -15.25 37.05 24.81
C SER A 297 -16.17 36.38 25.84
N GLY A 298 -17.31 35.82 25.42
CA GLY A 298 -18.39 35.37 26.31
C GLY A 298 -19.13 34.09 25.86
N GLY A 299 -18.59 33.33 24.91
CA GLY A 299 -19.08 31.98 24.60
C GLY A 299 -18.19 30.91 25.24
N GLU A 300 -18.65 29.66 25.28
CA GLU A 300 -17.97 28.42 25.70
C GLU A 300 -16.72 28.07 24.83
N GLY A 301 -16.02 29.08 24.29
CA GLY A 301 -15.14 28.99 23.13
C GLY A 301 -13.65 28.92 23.45
N GLY A 302 -12.90 28.47 22.43
CA GLY A 302 -11.43 28.43 22.40
C GLY A 302 -10.78 29.79 22.10
N PRO A 303 -9.54 29.82 21.56
CA PRO A 303 -8.81 31.07 21.32
C PRO A 303 -9.51 31.96 20.28
N SER A 304 -9.56 33.27 20.55
CA SER A 304 -10.07 34.25 19.58
C SER A 304 -9.04 34.52 18.47
N PRO A 305 -9.46 35.05 17.30
CA PRO A 305 -8.55 35.49 16.24
C PRO A 305 -7.45 36.43 16.73
N GLU A 306 -7.79 37.39 17.59
CA GLU A 306 -6.85 38.35 18.17
C GLU A 306 -5.87 37.67 19.11
N TRP A 307 -6.33 36.69 19.90
CA TRP A 307 -5.49 35.89 20.77
C TRP A 307 -4.47 35.08 19.97
N ILE A 308 -4.87 34.44 18.87
CA ILE A 308 -3.97 33.68 17.98
C ILE A 308 -2.89 34.58 17.39
N ARG A 309 -3.25 35.77 16.89
CA ARG A 309 -2.26 36.74 16.38
C ARG A 309 -1.29 37.19 17.46
N LEU A 310 -1.79 37.48 18.65
CA LEU A 310 -0.97 37.89 19.79
C LEU A 310 -0.01 36.78 20.22
N PHE A 311 -0.48 35.53 20.25
CA PHE A 311 0.33 34.35 20.55
C PHE A 311 1.51 34.24 19.57
N TRP A 312 1.23 34.22 18.26
CA TRP A 312 2.28 34.06 17.24
C TRP A 312 3.18 35.28 17.09
N LYS A 313 2.71 36.47 17.46
CA LYS A 313 3.53 37.69 17.56
C LYS A 313 4.55 37.59 18.70
N ILE A 314 4.12 37.11 19.88
CA ILE A 314 4.99 36.93 21.06
C ILE A 314 5.94 35.74 20.85
N PHE A 315 5.49 34.73 20.09
CA PHE A 315 6.30 33.57 19.73
C PHE A 315 7.38 33.98 18.70
N SER A 316 8.54 34.40 19.20
CA SER A 316 9.72 34.75 18.38
C SER A 316 10.88 33.77 18.57
N SER A 317 10.60 32.55 19.06
CA SER A 317 11.59 31.64 19.64
C SER A 317 11.83 30.38 18.78
N SER A 318 12.80 29.57 19.21
CA SER A 318 13.31 28.40 18.49
C SER A 318 12.24 27.32 18.23
N PRO A 319 12.42 26.43 17.22
CA PRO A 319 11.50 25.32 16.97
C PRO A 319 11.37 24.34 18.15
N GLU A 320 12.34 24.31 19.08
CA GLU A 320 12.29 23.48 20.29
C GLU A 320 11.19 23.96 21.25
N ASP A 321 10.98 25.28 21.36
CA ASP A 321 9.93 25.86 22.20
C ASP A 321 8.52 25.62 21.65
N LEU A 322 8.41 25.38 20.34
CA LEU A 322 7.14 25.09 19.67
C LEU A 322 6.58 23.71 20.11
N SER A 323 7.47 22.78 20.46
CA SER A 323 7.10 21.45 20.96
C SER A 323 6.27 21.49 22.24
N LEU A 324 6.41 22.55 23.06
CA LEU A 324 5.63 22.77 24.27
C LEU A 324 4.13 22.92 24.00
N PHE A 325 3.79 23.35 22.78
CA PHE A 325 2.42 23.58 22.34
C PHE A 325 1.93 22.54 21.33
N SER A 326 2.68 21.46 21.12
CA SER A 326 2.40 20.37 20.16
C SER A 326 0.96 19.86 20.21
N ASP A 327 0.42 19.65 21.41
CA ASP A 327 -0.94 19.16 21.63
C ASP A 327 -2.01 20.25 21.53
N TRP A 328 -1.68 21.53 21.34
CA TRP A 328 -2.68 22.59 21.25
C TRP A 328 -3.03 22.93 19.80
N PRO A 329 -4.32 23.06 19.44
CA PRO A 329 -4.75 23.50 18.13
C PRO A 329 -4.63 25.01 18.01
N LEU A 330 -3.52 25.48 17.43
CA LEU A 330 -3.15 26.91 17.36
C LEU A 330 -2.89 27.40 15.93
N ILE A 331 -2.86 26.50 14.95
CA ILE A 331 -2.56 26.86 13.55
C ILE A 331 -3.88 27.11 12.80
N PRO A 332 -4.17 28.35 12.37
CA PRO A 332 -5.40 28.67 11.67
C PRO A 332 -5.38 28.13 10.23
N ALA A 333 -6.38 27.32 9.89
CA ALA A 333 -6.51 26.71 8.57
C ALA A 333 -7.98 26.59 8.14
N PHE A 334 -8.19 26.15 6.90
CA PHE A 334 -9.48 25.92 6.28
C PHE A 334 -9.55 24.49 5.76
N LEU A 335 -10.63 23.79 6.11
CA LEU A 335 -10.96 22.46 5.59
C LEU A 335 -12.48 22.37 5.40
N GLY A 336 -13.00 22.94 4.31
CA GLY A 336 -14.44 23.19 4.08
C GLY A 336 -15.09 24.22 5.03
N ARG A 337 -14.49 24.41 6.21
CA ARG A 337 -14.83 25.39 7.26
C ARG A 337 -13.54 25.84 7.96
N PRO A 338 -13.56 26.96 8.71
CA PRO A 338 -12.42 27.37 9.51
C PRO A 338 -12.14 26.36 10.63
N ILE A 339 -10.87 26.00 10.77
CA ILE A 339 -10.37 25.02 11.74
C ILE A 339 -9.09 25.53 12.40
N LEU A 340 -8.76 24.94 13.55
CA LEU A 340 -7.44 25.07 14.17
C LEU A 340 -6.74 23.70 14.14
N CYS A 341 -5.57 23.64 13.51
CA CYS A 341 -4.73 22.45 13.48
C CYS A 341 -3.80 22.43 14.70
N ARG A 342 -3.56 21.23 15.24
CA ARG A 342 -2.56 21.03 16.29
C ARG A 342 -1.18 21.42 15.78
N VAL A 343 -0.38 22.02 16.65
CA VAL A 343 0.97 22.46 16.31
C VAL A 343 1.85 21.31 15.82
N ARG A 344 1.73 20.11 16.41
CA ARG A 344 2.46 18.92 15.95
C ARG A 344 2.10 18.46 14.53
N GLU A 345 0.91 18.85 14.05
CA GLU A 345 0.39 18.51 12.72
C GLU A 345 0.64 19.62 11.69
N CYS A 346 1.51 20.60 11.99
CA CYS A 346 1.85 21.71 11.08
C CYS A 346 2.30 21.22 9.69
N HIS A 347 2.95 20.07 9.62
CA HIS A 347 3.41 19.43 8.40
C HIS A 347 2.26 19.01 7.46
N LEU A 348 1.02 18.83 7.95
CA LEU A 348 -0.17 18.57 7.14
C LEU A 348 -0.73 19.83 6.46
N VAL A 349 -0.40 21.03 6.97
CA VAL A 349 -1.02 22.27 6.48
C VAL A 349 -0.38 22.69 5.15
N PHE A 350 -1.22 22.94 4.15
CA PHE A 350 -0.82 23.37 2.82
C PHE A 350 -0.66 24.90 2.73
N ILE A 351 0.48 25.33 2.20
CA ILE A 351 0.78 26.70 1.76
C ILE A 351 1.43 26.59 0.39
N PRO A 352 0.92 27.28 -0.65
CA PRO A 352 1.54 27.26 -1.98
C PRO A 352 2.95 27.88 -1.92
N PRO A 353 3.91 27.40 -2.75
CA PRO A 353 5.26 27.94 -2.76
C PRO A 353 5.28 29.41 -3.18
N SER A 354 6.23 30.18 -2.65
CA SER A 354 6.34 31.61 -2.95
C SER A 354 6.65 31.85 -4.43
N VAL A 355 6.00 32.84 -5.03
CA VAL A 355 6.32 33.26 -6.41
C VAL A 355 7.62 34.08 -6.40
N THR A 356 8.71 33.48 -6.89
CA THR A 356 9.96 34.19 -7.19
C THR A 356 9.94 34.68 -8.63
N ASP A 357 9.65 35.98 -8.79
CA ASP A 357 9.67 36.78 -10.02
C ASP A 357 8.63 36.41 -11.11
N PRO A 358 7.67 37.29 -11.46
CA PRO A 358 6.67 37.05 -12.51
C PRO A 358 7.24 37.00 -13.94
N GLY A 359 8.56 37.18 -14.13
CA GLY A 359 9.19 37.38 -15.43
C GLY A 359 9.52 36.11 -16.23
N SER A 360 9.33 34.90 -15.69
CA SER A 360 9.71 33.65 -16.39
C SER A 360 8.54 32.70 -16.71
N ALA A 361 7.31 33.21 -16.74
CA ALA A 361 6.20 32.46 -17.35
C ALA A 361 6.30 32.56 -18.88
N ASP A 362 6.91 31.56 -19.47
CA ASP A 362 7.01 31.36 -20.92
C ASP A 362 5.61 31.20 -21.56
N GLY A 363 5.35 31.94 -22.65
CA GLY A 363 4.43 31.52 -23.73
C GLY A 363 2.92 31.81 -23.63
N VAL A 364 2.50 33.02 -24.03
CA VAL A 364 1.33 33.33 -24.89
C VAL A 364 -0.10 32.95 -24.41
N LEU A 365 -0.88 33.95 -24.00
CA LEU A 365 -2.00 34.54 -24.76
C LEU A 365 -2.51 35.79 -24.02
N GLU A 366 -2.32 36.95 -24.63
CA GLU A 366 -3.01 38.19 -24.23
C GLU A 366 -4.53 38.02 -24.41
N MET A 367 -5.30 38.34 -23.36
CA MET A 367 -6.60 38.97 -23.56
C MET A 367 -6.98 39.84 -22.35
N GLY A 368 -6.76 41.15 -22.51
CA GLY A 368 -7.52 42.25 -21.92
C GLY A 368 -7.62 42.36 -20.39
N ALA A 369 -6.81 43.24 -19.79
CA ALA A 369 -7.15 43.83 -18.49
C ALA A 369 -6.79 45.32 -18.44
N THR A 370 -7.83 46.15 -18.34
CA THR A 370 -7.78 47.32 -17.47
C THR A 370 -7.56 46.82 -16.05
N GLY A 371 -6.35 46.97 -15.50
CA GLY A 371 -6.05 46.54 -14.14
C GLY A 371 -4.59 46.77 -13.80
N ARG A 372 -4.33 47.49 -12.70
CA ARG A 372 -3.03 48.03 -12.28
C ARG A 372 -1.89 47.00 -12.29
N ASP A 373 -0.77 47.44 -12.86
CA ASP A 373 0.53 46.76 -12.87
C ASP A 373 1.06 46.54 -11.42
N PRO A 374 1.22 45.29 -10.93
CA PRO A 374 1.65 44.97 -9.56
C PRO A 374 3.14 45.28 -9.29
N THR A 375 3.92 45.48 -10.36
CA THR A 375 5.39 45.50 -10.34
C THR A 375 5.97 46.73 -9.63
N MET A 376 5.22 47.85 -9.57
CA MET A 376 5.68 49.07 -8.90
C MET A 376 5.56 49.06 -7.36
N LEU A 377 4.80 48.13 -6.75
CA LEU A 377 4.53 48.14 -5.30
C LEU A 377 5.57 47.39 -4.46
N LEU A 378 6.34 46.47 -5.06
CA LEU A 378 7.25 45.59 -4.31
C LEU A 378 8.58 46.26 -3.92
N MET A 379 8.97 47.36 -4.60
CA MET A 379 10.28 47.99 -4.40
C MET A 379 10.44 48.80 -3.11
N ASN A 380 9.35 49.14 -2.41
CA ASN A 380 9.38 50.01 -1.21
C ASN A 380 9.12 49.29 0.13
N LEU A 381 9.06 47.96 0.16
CA LEU A 381 8.70 47.19 1.36
C LEU A 381 9.92 46.58 2.09
N THR A 382 9.82 46.41 3.41
CA THR A 382 10.79 45.66 4.24
C THR A 382 10.84 44.18 3.83
N SER A 383 11.95 43.48 4.11
CA SER A 383 12.14 42.06 3.72
C SER A 383 10.98 41.15 4.15
N ASP A 384 10.49 41.31 5.38
CA ASP A 384 9.37 40.51 5.91
C ASP A 384 8.04 40.82 5.22
N SER A 385 7.79 42.09 4.90
CA SER A 385 6.59 42.50 4.17
C SER A 385 6.60 42.03 2.71
N ARG A 386 7.78 41.85 2.10
CA ARG A 386 7.91 41.28 0.75
C ARG A 386 7.62 39.78 0.74
N LEU A 387 8.11 39.04 1.73
CA LEU A 387 7.81 37.61 1.90
C LEU A 387 6.32 37.37 2.14
N LEU A 388 5.69 38.18 2.99
CA LEU A 388 4.25 38.10 3.21
C LEU A 388 3.47 38.29 1.91
N GLN A 389 3.82 39.32 1.14
CA GLN A 389 3.14 39.63 -0.12
C GLN A 389 3.34 38.55 -1.18
N SER A 390 4.51 37.90 -1.24
CA SER A 390 4.78 36.85 -2.23
C SER A 390 3.92 35.60 -2.02
N TYR A 391 3.66 35.22 -0.76
CA TYR A 391 2.76 34.10 -0.45
C TYR A 391 1.28 34.45 -0.65
N VAL A 392 0.86 35.67 -0.32
CA VAL A 392 -0.51 36.13 -0.61
C VAL A 392 -0.77 36.08 -2.13
N LEU A 393 0.17 36.56 -2.94
CA LEU A 393 0.11 36.44 -4.39
C LEU A 393 0.12 34.96 -4.85
N ALA A 394 0.93 34.09 -4.23
CA ALA A 394 0.94 32.66 -4.55
C ALA A 394 -0.42 32.00 -4.34
N PHE A 395 -1.14 32.35 -3.28
CA PHE A 395 -2.52 31.89 -3.06
C PHE A 395 -3.48 32.40 -4.13
N GLU A 396 -3.36 33.68 -4.54
CA GLU A 396 -4.20 34.24 -5.59
C GLU A 396 -3.95 33.57 -6.95
N VAL A 397 -2.68 33.40 -7.34
CA VAL A 397 -2.28 32.71 -8.58
C VAL A 397 -2.71 31.26 -8.57
N SER A 398 -2.55 30.55 -7.44
CA SER A 398 -2.97 29.15 -7.34
C SER A 398 -4.48 29.01 -7.50
N ARG A 399 -5.26 29.95 -6.93
CA ARG A 399 -6.72 29.94 -7.02
C ARG A 399 -7.24 30.28 -8.42
N THR A 400 -6.56 31.16 -9.16
CA THR A 400 -6.95 31.52 -10.52
C THR A 400 -6.51 30.47 -11.55
N LYS A 401 -5.29 29.94 -11.41
CA LYS A 401 -4.72 28.96 -12.32
C LYS A 401 -5.23 27.54 -12.09
N TYR A 402 -5.53 27.17 -10.84
CA TYR A 402 -6.02 25.84 -10.45
C TYR A 402 -7.25 25.92 -9.53
N PRO A 403 -8.44 26.30 -10.06
CA PRO A 403 -9.64 26.47 -9.24
C PRO A 403 -10.08 25.20 -8.50
N TRP A 404 -9.79 24.02 -9.05
CA TRP A 404 -10.10 22.71 -8.48
C TRP A 404 -9.22 22.34 -7.28
N LEU A 405 -8.04 22.96 -7.10
CA LEU A 405 -7.04 22.56 -6.11
C LEU A 405 -7.57 22.65 -4.67
N LEU A 406 -8.27 23.73 -4.34
CA LEU A 406 -8.87 23.91 -3.01
C LEU A 406 -9.89 22.80 -2.72
N SER A 407 -10.72 22.45 -3.70
CA SER A 407 -11.68 21.36 -3.57
C SER A 407 -10.96 20.03 -3.36
N LEU A 408 -9.93 19.74 -4.16
CA LEU A 408 -9.12 18.54 -4.04
C LEU A 408 -8.48 18.39 -2.66
N LEU A 409 -7.79 19.42 -2.18
CA LEU A 409 -7.11 19.39 -0.88
C LEU A 409 -8.11 19.13 0.25
N ASN A 410 -9.31 19.71 0.18
CA ASN A 410 -10.39 19.41 1.12
C ASN A 410 -10.83 17.94 1.05
N HIS A 411 -10.99 17.37 -0.16
CA HIS A 411 -11.31 15.95 -0.33
C HIS A 411 -10.20 15.03 0.19
N CYS A 412 -8.94 15.46 0.13
CA CYS A 412 -7.80 14.71 0.67
C CYS A 412 -7.60 14.91 2.18
N ASN A 413 -8.50 15.62 2.88
CA ASN A 413 -8.33 16.02 4.29
C ASN A 413 -7.02 16.79 4.55
N ILE A 414 -6.58 17.62 3.61
CA ILE A 414 -5.38 18.46 3.73
C ILE A 414 -5.82 19.88 4.10
N PRO A 415 -5.58 20.36 5.34
CA PRO A 415 -5.90 21.72 5.74
C PRO A 415 -5.12 22.75 4.95
N ILE A 416 -5.76 23.85 4.55
CA ILE A 416 -5.11 24.96 3.86
C ILE A 416 -4.93 26.11 4.82
N TYR A 417 -3.74 26.68 4.90
CA TYR A 417 -3.46 27.77 5.84
C TYR A 417 -4.37 28.98 5.59
N ASP A 418 -4.82 29.62 6.67
CA ASP A 418 -5.69 30.79 6.58
C ASP A 418 -4.91 32.04 6.16
N ILE A 419 -5.21 32.54 4.96
CA ILE A 419 -4.54 33.70 4.35
C ILE A 419 -4.60 34.95 5.27
N THR A 420 -5.63 35.07 6.12
CA THR A 420 -5.80 36.20 7.05
C THR A 420 -4.83 36.21 8.23
N PHE A 421 -4.02 35.17 8.39
CA PHE A 421 -2.99 34.98 9.41
C PHE A 421 -1.60 34.72 8.79
N MET A 422 -1.37 35.13 7.54
CA MET A 422 -0.08 34.90 6.87
C MET A 422 1.10 35.58 7.56
N ASP A 423 0.85 36.65 8.31
CA ASP A 423 1.81 37.31 9.21
C ASP A 423 2.35 36.37 10.29
N CYS A 424 1.57 35.34 10.66
CA CYS A 424 1.95 34.34 11.65
C CYS A 424 2.62 33.08 11.03
N ALA A 425 2.55 32.90 9.70
CA ALA A 425 2.90 31.62 9.06
C ALA A 425 4.37 31.20 9.24
N ALA A 426 5.28 32.16 9.31
CA ALA A 426 6.70 31.93 9.57
C ALA A 426 6.93 31.34 10.96
N SER A 427 6.29 31.91 11.99
CA SER A 427 6.37 31.44 13.38
C SER A 427 5.75 30.06 13.58
N CYS A 428 4.77 29.68 12.74
CA CYS A 428 4.09 28.39 12.78
C CYS A 428 4.92 27.22 12.18
N ASN A 429 6.11 27.46 11.62
CA ASN A 429 6.87 26.47 10.82
C ASN A 429 6.04 25.80 9.70
N CYS A 430 5.07 26.52 9.13
CA CYS A 430 4.17 26.00 8.10
C CYS A 430 4.61 26.33 6.66
N LEU A 431 5.60 27.22 6.50
CA LEU A 431 6.06 27.66 5.19
C LEU A 431 6.75 26.52 4.42
N PRO A 432 6.53 26.41 3.10
CA PRO A 432 7.19 25.40 2.28
C PRO A 432 8.69 25.70 2.15
N ILE A 433 9.48 24.69 1.79
CA ILE A 433 10.93 24.85 1.64
C ILE A 433 11.19 25.75 0.42
N PRO A 434 12.04 26.79 0.54
CA PRO A 434 12.39 27.64 -0.60
C PRO A 434 13.01 26.77 -1.70
N SER A 435 12.45 26.80 -2.92
CA SER A 435 12.72 25.95 -4.11
C SER A 435 11.73 24.81 -4.39
N GLN A 436 10.81 24.49 -3.48
CA GLN A 436 9.78 23.49 -3.80
C GLN A 436 8.79 24.04 -4.85
N SER A 437 8.49 23.19 -5.83
CA SER A 437 7.44 23.44 -6.80
C SER A 437 6.05 23.19 -6.22
N LEU A 438 5.00 23.63 -6.92
CA LEU A 438 3.62 23.41 -6.45
C LEU A 438 3.29 21.91 -6.40
N GLY A 439 3.70 21.14 -7.42
CA GLY A 439 3.47 19.70 -7.45
C GLY A 439 4.16 18.98 -6.29
N GLN A 440 5.40 19.36 -5.96
CA GLN A 440 6.12 18.80 -4.82
C GLN A 440 5.49 19.14 -3.47
N VAL A 441 5.03 20.39 -3.28
CA VAL A 441 4.32 20.76 -2.06
C VAL A 441 3.07 19.89 -1.93
N ILE A 442 2.25 19.74 -2.99
CA ILE A 442 1.06 18.88 -2.97
C ILE A 442 1.45 17.43 -2.63
N ALA A 443 2.44 16.86 -3.33
CA ALA A 443 2.89 15.47 -3.09
C ALA A 443 3.37 15.26 -1.66
N SER A 444 4.18 16.18 -1.11
CA SER A 444 4.65 16.11 0.28
C SER A 444 3.51 16.16 1.30
N LYS A 445 2.44 16.93 1.03
CA LYS A 445 1.25 16.97 1.90
C LYS A 445 0.40 15.71 1.78
N LEU A 446 0.32 15.10 0.60
CA LEU A 446 -0.31 13.80 0.43
C LEU A 446 0.46 12.70 1.20
N VAL A 447 1.80 12.72 1.17
CA VAL A 447 2.65 11.84 1.99
C VAL A 447 2.39 12.03 3.47
N ALA A 448 2.39 13.28 3.94
CA ALA A 448 2.10 13.61 5.33
C ALA A 448 0.71 13.10 5.75
N ALA A 449 -0.31 13.31 4.92
CA ALA A 449 -1.67 12.82 5.17
C ALA A 449 -1.75 11.28 5.21
N LYS A 450 -1.02 10.58 4.34
CA LYS A 450 -0.95 9.10 4.32
C LYS A 450 -0.26 8.56 5.57
N GLN A 451 0.88 9.14 5.96
CA GLN A 451 1.62 8.76 7.17
C GLN A 451 0.82 9.00 8.45
N ALA A 452 0.03 10.08 8.49
CA ALA A 452 -0.85 10.40 9.61
C ALA A 452 -2.15 9.57 9.63
N GLY A 453 -2.43 8.77 8.60
CA GLY A 453 -3.62 7.92 8.51
C GLY A 453 -4.91 8.66 8.17
N TYR A 454 -4.83 9.87 7.63
CA TYR A 454 -5.99 10.70 7.28
C TYR A 454 -6.30 10.74 5.78
N PHE A 455 -5.46 10.08 4.97
CA PHE A 455 -5.61 10.03 3.53
C PHE A 455 -6.84 9.19 3.13
N PRO A 456 -7.89 9.80 2.55
CA PRO A 456 -9.10 9.08 2.19
C PRO A 456 -8.99 8.42 0.81
N GLU A 457 -9.86 7.43 0.55
CA GLU A 457 -10.02 6.88 -0.80
C GLU A 457 -10.69 7.92 -1.73
N LEU A 458 -9.94 8.38 -2.72
CA LEU A 458 -10.33 9.46 -3.64
C LEU A 458 -11.31 8.98 -4.73
N THR A 459 -12.52 8.60 -4.32
CA THR A 459 -13.56 8.08 -5.22
C THR A 459 -14.39 9.18 -5.90
N SER A 460 -14.41 10.40 -5.36
CA SER A 460 -15.37 11.45 -5.75
C SER A 460 -14.87 12.57 -6.67
N LEU A 461 -13.61 12.52 -7.16
CA LEU A 461 -13.14 13.57 -8.09
C LEU A 461 -13.95 13.56 -9.39
N SER A 462 -14.02 14.70 -10.09
CA SER A 462 -14.50 14.73 -11.48
C SER A 462 -13.42 14.20 -12.44
N THR A 463 -13.80 13.84 -13.67
CA THR A 463 -12.83 13.40 -14.70
C THR A 463 -11.92 14.55 -15.15
N SER A 464 -12.44 15.79 -15.21
CA SER A 464 -11.66 16.99 -15.55
C SER A 464 -10.59 17.26 -14.50
N ASP A 465 -10.94 17.20 -13.22
CA ASP A 465 -9.99 17.46 -12.13
C ASP A 465 -8.86 16.42 -12.09
N ARG A 466 -9.15 15.16 -12.46
CA ARG A 466 -8.13 14.10 -12.57
C ARG A 466 -7.14 14.38 -13.69
N ASP A 467 -7.63 14.74 -14.87
CA ASP A 467 -6.79 15.10 -16.01
C ASP A 467 -5.91 16.31 -15.66
N GLU A 468 -6.49 17.37 -15.09
CA GLU A 468 -5.73 18.57 -14.69
C GLU A 468 -4.69 18.30 -13.59
N LEU A 469 -5.01 17.46 -12.61
CA LEU A 469 -4.09 17.07 -11.55
C LEU A 469 -2.90 16.27 -12.09
N PHE A 470 -3.17 15.30 -12.97
CA PHE A 470 -2.10 14.53 -13.59
C PHE A 470 -1.23 15.40 -14.49
N THR A 471 -1.83 16.28 -15.30
CA THR A 471 -1.09 17.25 -16.14
C THR A 471 -0.26 18.22 -15.30
N LEU A 472 -0.73 18.63 -14.11
CA LEU A 472 0.06 19.43 -13.18
C LEU A 472 1.33 18.67 -12.75
N PHE A 473 1.19 17.43 -12.27
CA PHE A 473 2.36 16.64 -11.86
C PHE A 473 3.30 16.33 -13.02
N ALA A 474 2.78 16.02 -14.21
CA ALA A 474 3.60 15.76 -15.39
C ALA A 474 4.45 16.96 -15.79
N ASN A 475 3.84 18.15 -15.88
CA ASN A 475 4.57 19.38 -16.21
C ASN A 475 5.57 19.75 -15.10
N ASP A 476 5.16 19.64 -13.85
CA ASP A 476 6.01 19.94 -12.69
C ASP A 476 7.24 19.03 -12.63
N PHE A 477 7.05 17.73 -12.89
CA PHE A 477 8.13 16.75 -12.96
C PHE A 477 9.10 17.04 -14.12
N PHE A 478 8.57 17.40 -15.29
CA PHE A 478 9.37 17.72 -16.47
C PHE A 478 10.23 18.98 -16.26
N SER A 479 9.68 20.04 -15.65
CA SER A 479 10.41 21.29 -15.42
C SER A 479 11.47 21.21 -14.31
N ASN A 480 11.26 20.38 -13.28
CA ASN A 480 12.10 20.36 -12.06
C ASN A 480 13.06 19.16 -11.96
N SER A 481 13.30 18.42 -13.06
CA SER A 481 14.33 17.37 -13.18
C SER A 481 14.44 16.41 -11.99
N SER A 482 13.36 15.66 -11.71
CA SER A 482 13.31 14.55 -10.73
C SER A 482 13.59 14.88 -9.25
N ASN A 483 13.29 16.08 -8.79
CA ASN A 483 13.40 16.42 -7.36
C ASN A 483 12.32 15.75 -6.45
N TYR A 484 11.53 14.82 -6.99
CA TYR A 484 10.53 14.05 -6.22
C TYR A 484 11.21 12.93 -5.43
N LYS A 485 10.82 12.76 -4.17
CA LYS A 485 11.28 11.67 -3.32
C LYS A 485 10.54 10.37 -3.64
N ASN A 486 11.15 9.24 -3.30
CA ASN A 486 10.52 7.91 -3.48
C ASN A 486 9.16 7.81 -2.77
N GLU A 487 9.04 8.35 -1.56
CA GLU A 487 7.77 8.39 -0.81
C GLU A 487 6.69 9.21 -1.54
N GLU A 488 7.08 10.30 -2.19
CA GLU A 488 6.17 11.15 -2.96
C GLU A 488 5.67 10.41 -4.20
N LEU A 489 6.57 9.76 -4.94
CA LEU A 489 6.21 8.92 -6.10
C LEU A 489 5.28 7.77 -5.72
N GLU A 490 5.55 7.10 -4.58
CA GLU A 490 4.69 6.00 -4.10
C GLU A 490 3.27 6.49 -3.77
N VAL A 491 3.13 7.69 -3.22
CA VAL A 491 1.80 8.27 -2.95
C VAL A 491 1.10 8.67 -4.23
N LEU A 492 1.82 9.20 -5.23
CA LEU A 492 1.23 9.48 -6.53
C LEU A 492 0.64 8.22 -7.17
N CYS A 493 1.31 7.06 -7.09
CA CYS A 493 0.78 5.79 -7.58
C CYS A 493 -0.58 5.41 -6.95
N SER A 494 -0.84 5.82 -5.71
CA SER A 494 -2.12 5.55 -5.02
C SER A 494 -3.28 6.46 -5.46
N LEU A 495 -3.00 7.48 -6.28
CA LEU A 495 -4.03 8.40 -6.77
C LEU A 495 -4.76 7.80 -7.98
N PRO A 496 -6.12 7.82 -8.01
CA PRO A 496 -6.89 7.34 -9.14
C PRO A 496 -6.98 8.41 -10.23
N ILE A 497 -5.83 8.83 -10.77
CA ILE A 497 -5.70 9.94 -11.74
C ILE A 497 -5.18 9.48 -13.10
N TYR A 498 -4.86 8.19 -13.25
CA TYR A 498 -4.25 7.65 -14.46
C TYR A 498 -5.33 7.17 -15.41
N LYS A 499 -5.40 7.83 -16.57
CA LYS A 499 -6.42 7.57 -17.59
C LYS A 499 -6.06 6.34 -18.42
N THR A 500 -6.99 5.41 -18.51
CA THR A 500 -6.87 4.21 -19.37
C THR A 500 -7.30 4.53 -20.79
N VAL A 501 -6.89 3.73 -21.78
CA VAL A 501 -7.36 3.86 -23.18
C VAL A 501 -8.88 3.69 -23.32
N VAL A 502 -9.53 3.03 -22.37
CA VAL A 502 -10.99 2.88 -22.30
C VAL A 502 -11.67 4.18 -21.83
N GLY A 503 -10.91 5.10 -21.24
CA GLY A 503 -11.38 6.37 -20.69
C GLY A 503 -11.75 6.30 -19.20
N SER A 504 -11.55 5.16 -18.55
CA SER A 504 -11.65 5.02 -17.10
C SER A 504 -10.39 5.54 -16.40
N TYR A 505 -10.45 5.70 -15.08
CA TYR A 505 -9.31 6.14 -14.27
C TYR A 505 -8.97 5.07 -13.25
N THR A 506 -7.68 4.79 -13.12
CA THR A 506 -7.13 3.76 -12.23
C THR A 506 -6.03 4.35 -11.35
N GLN A 507 -5.73 3.63 -10.26
CA GLN A 507 -4.47 3.75 -9.52
C GLN A 507 -3.38 2.95 -10.25
N LEU A 508 -2.11 3.16 -9.90
CA LEU A 508 -0.99 2.36 -10.40
C LEU A 508 -0.62 1.27 -9.40
N HIS A 509 -0.68 0.03 -9.87
CA HIS A 509 -0.12 -1.14 -9.21
C HIS A 509 1.05 -1.64 -10.06
N ARG A 510 2.18 -1.97 -9.41
CA ARG A 510 3.51 -2.11 -10.04
C ARG A 510 3.65 -3.13 -11.19
N GLU A 511 2.62 -3.89 -11.56
CA GLU A 511 2.68 -4.89 -12.65
C GLU A 511 1.41 -4.95 -13.53
N ASP A 512 0.37 -4.20 -13.17
CA ASP A 512 -0.93 -4.30 -13.83
C ASP A 512 -1.05 -3.34 -15.01
N GLN A 513 -0.66 -2.08 -14.83
CA GLN A 513 -0.80 -1.06 -15.87
C GLN A 513 0.44 -0.97 -16.76
N CYS A 514 0.23 -0.63 -18.03
CA CYS A 514 1.31 -0.45 -18.98
C CYS A 514 1.06 0.67 -19.98
N MET A 515 2.15 1.17 -20.56
CA MET A 515 2.12 2.09 -21.69
C MET A 515 2.34 1.32 -23.00
N ILE A 516 1.65 1.75 -24.05
CA ILE A 516 1.78 1.20 -25.40
C ILE A 516 2.48 2.25 -26.27
N SER A 517 3.55 1.83 -26.95
CA SER A 517 4.28 2.70 -27.86
C SER A 517 3.41 3.18 -29.02
N SER A 518 3.55 4.44 -29.43
CA SER A 518 2.80 4.99 -30.57
C SER A 518 3.00 4.20 -31.88
N ASN A 519 4.16 3.53 -31.99
CA ASN A 519 4.63 2.77 -33.14
C ASN A 519 4.35 1.26 -33.04
N SER A 520 3.64 0.80 -32.00
CA SER A 520 3.31 -0.63 -31.86
C SER A 520 2.41 -1.12 -32.99
N PHE A 521 2.54 -2.39 -33.35
CA PHE A 521 1.70 -3.00 -34.39
C PHE A 521 0.22 -3.09 -34.00
N LEU A 522 -0.06 -3.22 -32.69
CA LEU A 522 -1.40 -3.31 -32.13
C LEU A 522 -1.61 -2.24 -31.06
N LYS A 523 -2.81 -1.63 -31.07
CA LYS A 523 -3.26 -0.66 -30.07
C LYS A 523 -4.41 -1.25 -29.27
N PRO A 524 -4.13 -2.02 -28.20
CA PRO A 524 -5.16 -2.72 -27.45
C PRO A 524 -6.09 -1.72 -26.73
N TYR A 525 -7.39 -1.95 -26.82
CA TYR A 525 -8.43 -1.22 -26.06
C TYR A 525 -8.76 -2.01 -24.78
N ASP A 526 -7.99 -1.78 -23.71
CA ASP A 526 -8.05 -2.54 -22.46
C ASP A 526 -7.81 -1.63 -21.25
N GLU A 527 -8.44 -1.90 -20.10
CA GLU A 527 -8.32 -1.08 -18.89
C GLU A 527 -6.90 -1.05 -18.30
N HIS A 528 -6.07 -2.05 -18.60
CA HIS A 528 -4.68 -2.11 -18.16
C HIS A 528 -3.76 -1.18 -18.97
N CYS A 529 -4.21 -0.69 -20.13
CA CYS A 529 -3.42 0.18 -21.00
C CYS A 529 -3.71 1.66 -20.70
N LEU A 530 -2.66 2.45 -20.47
CA LEU A 530 -2.81 3.89 -20.24
C LEU A 530 -2.95 4.67 -21.55
N ALA A 531 -3.68 5.78 -21.52
CA ALA A 531 -4.00 6.60 -22.70
C ALA A 531 -2.89 7.54 -23.18
N TYR A 532 -1.72 7.51 -22.54
CA TYR A 532 -0.63 8.47 -22.78
C TYR A 532 0.34 7.95 -23.85
N SER A 533 0.78 8.84 -24.74
CA SER A 533 1.76 8.51 -25.77
C SER A 533 3.18 8.56 -25.23
N THR A 534 4.09 7.80 -25.85
CA THR A 534 5.50 7.74 -25.45
C THR A 534 6.29 9.03 -25.64
N ASP A 535 5.79 9.91 -26.53
CA ASP A 535 6.41 11.19 -26.87
C ASP A 535 5.84 12.37 -26.05
N SER A 536 4.89 12.08 -25.15
CA SER A 536 4.23 13.08 -24.31
C SER A 536 5.07 13.47 -23.08
N ILE A 537 4.77 14.64 -22.49
CA ILE A 537 5.43 15.10 -21.25
C ILE A 537 5.09 14.14 -20.10
N GLU A 538 3.85 13.66 -20.09
CA GLU A 538 3.25 12.69 -19.17
C GLU A 538 4.06 11.39 -19.06
N CYS A 539 4.63 10.92 -20.18
CA CYS A 539 5.46 9.71 -20.23
C CYS A 539 6.66 9.79 -19.28
N SER A 540 7.24 10.98 -19.10
CA SER A 540 8.41 11.17 -18.22
C SER A 540 8.08 10.86 -16.76
N LEU A 541 6.89 11.28 -16.30
CA LEU A 541 6.40 10.97 -14.96
C LEU A 541 6.04 9.49 -14.83
N LEU A 542 5.35 8.90 -15.81
CA LEU A 542 4.95 7.49 -15.77
C LEU A 542 6.15 6.54 -15.72
N ARG A 543 7.23 6.85 -16.44
CA ARG A 543 8.50 6.11 -16.35
C ARG A 543 9.13 6.22 -14.95
N ALA A 544 9.06 7.39 -14.32
CA ALA A 544 9.53 7.59 -12.95
C ALA A 544 8.66 6.86 -11.90
N LEU A 545 7.38 6.65 -12.20
CA LEU A 545 6.45 5.83 -11.42
C LEU A 545 6.56 4.33 -11.72
N GLU A 546 7.61 3.91 -12.45
CA GLU A 546 7.91 2.52 -12.78
C GLU A 546 6.86 1.83 -13.68
N VAL A 547 6.07 2.59 -14.44
CA VAL A 547 5.13 2.01 -15.42
C VAL A 547 5.90 1.50 -16.64
N PRO A 548 5.81 0.19 -16.98
CA PRO A 548 6.53 -0.37 -18.11
C PRO A 548 5.91 0.03 -19.45
N GLU A 549 6.77 0.30 -20.43
CA GLU A 549 6.41 0.38 -21.84
C GLU A 549 6.53 -1.03 -22.44
N LEU A 550 5.43 -1.58 -22.96
CA LEU A 550 5.45 -2.94 -23.50
C LEU A 550 6.08 -2.97 -24.89
N ASN A 551 6.90 -3.99 -25.13
CA ASN A 551 7.37 -4.33 -26.47
C ASN A 551 6.30 -5.10 -27.26
N ASP A 552 6.46 -5.19 -28.58
CA ASP A 552 5.46 -5.84 -29.45
C ASP A 552 5.23 -7.32 -29.10
N GLN A 553 6.25 -8.05 -28.61
CA GLN A 553 6.11 -9.45 -28.20
C GLN A 553 5.23 -9.61 -26.95
N GLN A 554 5.40 -8.71 -25.97
CA GLN A 554 4.58 -8.62 -24.78
C GLN A 554 3.15 -8.17 -25.12
N ILE A 555 2.99 -7.23 -26.05
CA ILE A 555 1.67 -6.80 -26.55
C ILE A 555 0.95 -7.99 -27.21
N LEU A 556 1.64 -8.74 -28.06
CA LEU A 556 1.09 -9.93 -28.71
C LEU A 556 0.62 -10.95 -27.66
N THR A 557 1.46 -11.26 -26.67
CA THR A 557 1.15 -12.28 -25.66
C THR A 557 0.05 -11.85 -24.70
N ARG A 558 0.06 -10.59 -24.23
CA ARG A 558 -0.88 -10.09 -23.21
C ARG A 558 -2.23 -9.67 -23.80
N PHE A 559 -2.25 -9.12 -25.03
CA PHE A 559 -3.46 -8.53 -25.61
C PHE A 559 -3.80 -9.03 -27.02
N GLY A 560 -2.82 -9.49 -27.80
CA GLY A 560 -3.04 -9.96 -29.17
C GLY A 560 -3.67 -11.35 -29.23
N LEU A 561 -3.05 -12.33 -28.58
CA LEU A 561 -3.47 -13.74 -28.60
C LEU A 561 -4.71 -14.03 -27.74
N PRO A 562 -4.85 -13.50 -26.51
CA PRO A 562 -6.01 -13.77 -25.68
C PRO A 562 -7.30 -13.28 -26.35
N GLY A 563 -8.27 -14.19 -26.45
CA GLY A 563 -9.56 -13.87 -27.07
C GLY A 563 -9.50 -13.53 -28.56
N PHE A 564 -8.45 -13.96 -29.29
CA PHE A 564 -8.27 -13.72 -30.72
C PHE A 564 -9.56 -13.92 -31.54
N GLU A 565 -10.30 -15.01 -31.27
CA GLU A 565 -11.57 -15.36 -31.93
C GLU A 565 -12.64 -14.25 -31.87
N ARG A 566 -12.61 -13.41 -30.83
CA ARG A 566 -13.62 -12.36 -30.58
C ARG A 566 -13.20 -10.99 -31.10
N LYS A 567 -11.96 -10.85 -31.58
CA LYS A 567 -11.42 -9.58 -32.06
C LYS A 567 -12.00 -9.18 -33.42
N PRO A 568 -12.05 -7.87 -33.74
CA PRO A 568 -12.40 -7.39 -35.07
C PRO A 568 -11.50 -8.01 -36.15
N GLN A 569 -12.06 -8.20 -37.34
CA GLN A 569 -11.33 -8.83 -38.45
C GLN A 569 -10.07 -8.06 -38.86
N SER A 570 -10.06 -6.73 -38.74
CA SER A 570 -8.87 -5.90 -39.00
C SER A 570 -7.74 -6.21 -38.02
N GLU A 571 -8.04 -6.28 -36.72
CA GLU A 571 -7.04 -6.60 -35.69
C GLU A 571 -6.52 -8.03 -35.84
N GLN A 572 -7.41 -8.99 -36.14
CA GLN A 572 -7.00 -10.37 -36.43
C GLN A 572 -6.01 -10.42 -37.59
N GLU A 573 -6.26 -9.64 -38.65
CA GLU A 573 -5.38 -9.58 -39.81
C GLU A 573 -4.03 -8.94 -39.48
N ASP A 574 -4.02 -7.82 -38.75
CA ASP A 574 -2.79 -7.14 -38.32
C ASP A 574 -1.91 -8.06 -37.46
N ILE A 575 -2.52 -8.81 -36.54
CA ILE A 575 -1.82 -9.82 -35.71
C ILE A 575 -1.19 -10.90 -36.59
N LEU A 576 -1.92 -11.42 -37.58
CA LEU A 576 -1.42 -12.48 -38.46
C LEU A 576 -0.33 -11.99 -39.41
N ILE A 577 -0.43 -10.76 -39.92
CA ILE A 577 0.62 -10.11 -40.71
C ILE A 577 1.87 -9.92 -39.86
N TYR A 578 1.73 -9.43 -38.63
CA TYR A 578 2.85 -9.24 -37.70
C TYR A 578 3.54 -10.57 -37.39
N LEU A 579 2.76 -11.61 -37.08
CA LEU A 579 3.26 -12.95 -36.80
C LEU A 579 4.06 -13.51 -37.98
N TYR A 580 3.51 -13.42 -39.20
CA TYR A 580 4.17 -13.95 -40.39
C TYR A 580 5.45 -13.18 -40.74
N THR A 581 5.42 -11.85 -40.62
CA THR A 581 6.55 -10.99 -40.99
C THR A 581 7.72 -11.11 -40.02
N ASN A 582 7.44 -11.24 -38.72
CA ASN A 582 8.45 -11.23 -37.65
C ASN A 582 8.73 -12.63 -37.07
N TRP A 583 8.21 -13.70 -37.68
CA TRP A 583 8.40 -15.07 -37.20
C TRP A 583 9.84 -15.47 -36.85
N PRO A 584 10.88 -15.07 -37.64
CA PRO A 584 12.26 -15.45 -37.34
C PRO A 584 12.74 -15.06 -35.95
N ASP A 585 12.25 -13.93 -35.43
CA ASP A 585 12.59 -13.41 -34.10
C ASP A 585 11.62 -13.96 -33.03
N LEU A 586 10.34 -14.13 -33.37
CA LEU A 586 9.31 -14.62 -32.45
C LEU A 586 9.51 -16.08 -32.05
N GLN A 587 10.04 -16.93 -32.94
CA GLN A 587 10.25 -18.36 -32.67
C GLN A 587 11.29 -18.68 -31.58
N VAL A 588 12.04 -17.68 -31.10
CA VAL A 588 13.05 -17.87 -30.03
C VAL A 588 12.38 -17.94 -28.65
N ASP A 589 11.22 -17.31 -28.48
CA ASP A 589 10.51 -17.26 -27.21
C ASP A 589 9.59 -18.48 -27.02
N SER A 590 9.96 -19.36 -26.10
CA SER A 590 9.17 -20.56 -25.76
C SER A 590 7.79 -20.23 -25.17
N SER A 591 7.66 -19.10 -24.45
CA SER A 591 6.39 -18.73 -23.81
C SER A 591 5.35 -18.32 -24.85
N LEU A 592 5.79 -17.58 -25.87
CA LEU A 592 4.96 -17.19 -27.01
C LEU A 592 4.54 -18.41 -27.84
N ILE A 593 5.42 -19.39 -28.04
CA ILE A 593 5.10 -20.62 -28.77
C ILE A 593 3.99 -21.41 -28.07
N GLU A 594 4.08 -21.60 -26.75
CA GLU A 594 3.02 -22.29 -25.99
C GLU A 594 1.71 -21.48 -25.98
N ALA A 595 1.77 -20.15 -25.92
CA ALA A 595 0.58 -19.31 -26.05
C ALA A 595 -0.08 -19.48 -27.44
N LEU A 596 0.71 -19.43 -28.52
CA LEU A 596 0.22 -19.63 -29.89
C LEU A 596 -0.35 -21.03 -30.12
N LYS A 597 0.24 -22.06 -29.49
CA LYS A 597 -0.20 -23.44 -29.55
C LYS A 597 -1.61 -23.63 -28.99
N GLU A 598 -1.95 -22.89 -27.94
CA GLU A 598 -3.28 -22.91 -27.32
C GLU A 598 -4.29 -21.95 -27.96
N THR A 599 -3.82 -21.00 -28.76
CA THR A 599 -4.65 -19.95 -29.37
C THR A 599 -5.36 -20.49 -30.61
N LYS A 600 -6.67 -20.23 -30.71
CA LYS A 600 -7.44 -20.57 -31.91
C LYS A 600 -7.38 -19.43 -32.92
N PHE A 601 -6.51 -19.56 -33.91
CA PHE A 601 -6.35 -18.58 -34.98
C PHE A 601 -6.31 -19.20 -36.38
N VAL A 602 -6.31 -20.54 -36.48
CA VAL A 602 -6.15 -21.26 -37.74
C VAL A 602 -7.52 -21.66 -38.28
N ARG A 603 -7.79 -21.39 -39.56
CA ARG A 603 -8.99 -21.88 -40.26
C ARG A 603 -8.74 -23.29 -40.81
N ASN A 604 -9.78 -24.12 -40.81
CA ASN A 604 -9.71 -25.47 -41.35
C ASN A 604 -9.93 -25.49 -42.88
N ALA A 605 -9.77 -26.67 -43.50
CA ALA A 605 -9.94 -26.88 -44.94
C ALA A 605 -11.41 -27.08 -45.38
N VAL A 606 -12.39 -26.81 -44.51
CA VAL A 606 -13.81 -26.87 -44.87
C VAL A 606 -14.21 -25.52 -45.48
N GLU A 607 -14.66 -25.55 -46.74
CA GLU A 607 -15.12 -24.35 -47.43
C GLU A 607 -16.25 -23.67 -46.65
N PHE A 608 -16.13 -22.35 -46.45
CA PHE A 608 -17.08 -21.49 -45.72
C PHE A 608 -17.20 -21.70 -44.21
N SER A 609 -16.35 -22.51 -43.58
CA SER A 609 -16.29 -22.56 -42.12
C SER A 609 -15.66 -21.28 -41.57
N THR A 610 -16.33 -20.67 -40.59
CA THR A 610 -15.80 -19.51 -39.85
C THR A 610 -15.08 -19.92 -38.57
N ASP A 611 -15.01 -21.23 -38.28
CA ASP A 611 -14.47 -21.75 -37.03
C ASP A 611 -12.95 -21.65 -37.01
N LEU A 612 -12.41 -21.23 -35.87
CA LEU A 612 -10.98 -21.15 -35.62
C LEU A 612 -10.54 -22.31 -34.73
N PHE A 613 -9.41 -22.90 -35.07
CA PHE A 613 -8.84 -24.07 -34.43
C PHE A 613 -7.45 -23.75 -33.89
N ARG A 614 -7.04 -24.53 -32.88
CA ARG A 614 -5.67 -24.49 -32.37
C ARG A 614 -4.75 -25.21 -33.35
N PRO A 615 -3.50 -24.75 -33.53
CA PRO A 615 -2.52 -25.47 -34.33
C PRO A 615 -2.35 -26.92 -33.89
N LYS A 616 -2.34 -27.19 -32.58
CA LYS A 616 -2.22 -28.54 -32.00
C LYS A 616 -3.42 -29.46 -32.21
N ASP A 617 -4.55 -28.95 -32.68
CA ASP A 617 -5.73 -29.78 -32.92
C ASP A 617 -5.80 -30.21 -34.40
N LEU A 618 -4.85 -29.76 -35.23
CA LEU A 618 -4.84 -29.96 -36.69
C LEU A 618 -3.66 -30.83 -37.14
N PHE A 619 -3.86 -31.54 -38.24
CA PHE A 619 -2.89 -32.39 -38.90
C PHE A 619 -2.15 -31.67 -40.02
N ASP A 620 -0.88 -32.04 -40.23
CA ASP A 620 -0.08 -31.53 -41.34
C ASP A 620 -0.57 -32.07 -42.69
N PRO A 621 -1.02 -31.22 -43.64
CA PRO A 621 -1.49 -31.65 -44.95
C PRO A 621 -0.36 -32.13 -45.88
N THR A 622 0.91 -31.89 -45.52
CA THR A 622 2.06 -32.44 -46.26
C THR A 622 2.39 -33.87 -45.88
N ASP A 623 1.80 -34.37 -44.78
CA ASP A 623 1.91 -35.77 -44.39
C ASP A 623 0.96 -36.63 -45.23
N ALA A 624 1.55 -37.44 -46.12
CA ALA A 624 0.82 -38.31 -47.02
C ALA A 624 -0.01 -39.37 -46.27
N LEU A 625 0.46 -39.83 -45.11
CA LEU A 625 -0.26 -40.82 -44.31
C LEU A 625 -1.52 -40.19 -43.72
N LEU A 626 -1.41 -39.05 -43.05
CA LEU A 626 -2.55 -38.38 -42.43
C LEU A 626 -3.61 -38.03 -43.47
N THR A 627 -3.18 -37.48 -44.60
CA THR A 627 -4.08 -37.12 -45.70
C THR A 627 -4.84 -38.33 -46.24
N SER A 628 -4.19 -39.50 -46.33
CA SER A 628 -4.83 -40.74 -46.79
C SER A 628 -5.80 -41.33 -45.77
N VAL A 629 -5.45 -41.32 -44.48
CA VAL A 629 -6.28 -41.89 -43.40
C VAL A 629 -7.51 -41.03 -43.13
N PHE A 630 -7.38 -39.70 -43.26
CA PHE A 630 -8.43 -38.74 -42.94
C PHE A 630 -8.99 -38.03 -44.19
N ILE A 631 -8.96 -38.66 -45.36
CA ILE A 631 -9.37 -38.06 -46.65
C ILE A 631 -10.80 -37.47 -46.67
N GLY A 632 -11.68 -37.95 -45.78
CA GLY A 632 -13.06 -37.45 -45.59
C GLY A 632 -13.23 -36.42 -44.47
N GLU A 633 -12.20 -36.09 -43.70
CA GLU A 633 -12.27 -35.23 -42.51
C GLU A 633 -11.49 -33.93 -42.69
N ARG A 634 -11.86 -33.14 -43.70
CA ARG A 634 -11.21 -31.85 -44.03
C ARG A 634 -11.13 -30.86 -42.86
N LYS A 635 -12.02 -30.98 -41.87
CA LYS A 635 -12.03 -30.15 -40.66
C LYS A 635 -10.75 -30.32 -39.80
N ASN A 636 -10.04 -31.44 -39.93
CA ASN A 636 -8.84 -31.74 -39.15
C ASN A 636 -7.56 -31.15 -39.79
N PHE A 637 -7.66 -30.51 -40.96
CA PHE A 637 -6.50 -29.95 -41.66
C PHE A 637 -6.61 -28.42 -41.77
N PRO A 638 -5.49 -27.68 -41.73
CA PRO A 638 -5.46 -26.25 -42.02
C PRO A 638 -5.95 -25.95 -43.44
N GLY A 639 -6.68 -24.85 -43.61
CA GLY A 639 -7.20 -24.38 -44.91
C GLY A 639 -6.80 -22.96 -45.26
N GLU A 640 -7.29 -22.50 -46.42
CA GLU A 640 -7.04 -21.15 -46.95
C GLU A 640 -5.54 -20.78 -47.00
N ARG A 641 -5.14 -19.66 -46.39
CA ARG A 641 -3.73 -19.22 -46.31
C ARG A 641 -2.85 -20.15 -45.47
N PHE A 642 -3.43 -20.90 -44.54
CA PHE A 642 -2.69 -21.73 -43.59
C PHE A 642 -2.17 -23.04 -44.20
N SER A 643 -2.60 -23.38 -45.42
CA SER A 643 -2.07 -24.51 -46.19
C SER A 643 -0.83 -24.15 -47.04
N THR A 644 -0.40 -22.88 -47.04
CA THR A 644 0.80 -22.43 -47.76
C THR A 644 2.08 -22.84 -47.02
N ASP A 645 3.17 -23.11 -47.75
CA ASP A 645 4.43 -23.59 -47.16
C ASP A 645 4.99 -22.65 -46.07
N GLY A 646 4.86 -21.33 -46.27
CA GLY A 646 5.26 -20.32 -45.30
C GLY A 646 4.54 -20.48 -43.96
N TRP A 647 3.20 -20.60 -43.98
CA TRP A 647 2.40 -20.82 -42.77
C TRP A 647 2.60 -22.22 -42.18
N LEU A 648 2.72 -23.27 -42.99
CA LEU A 648 2.98 -24.62 -42.49
C LEU A 648 4.30 -24.73 -41.75
N ARG A 649 5.33 -23.95 -42.15
CA ARG A 649 6.59 -23.88 -41.42
C ARG A 649 6.42 -23.28 -40.02
N ILE A 650 5.55 -22.28 -39.89
CA ILE A 650 5.18 -21.65 -38.61
C ILE A 650 4.35 -22.64 -37.77
N LEU A 651 3.29 -23.21 -38.33
CA LEU A 651 2.37 -24.11 -37.63
C LEU A 651 3.07 -25.38 -37.11
N ARG A 652 3.99 -25.98 -37.88
CA ARG A 652 4.81 -27.12 -37.41
C ARG A 652 5.63 -26.79 -36.15
N LYS A 653 6.10 -25.55 -36.03
CA LYS A 653 6.82 -25.10 -34.82
C LYS A 653 5.91 -24.82 -33.65
N ILE A 654 4.67 -24.40 -33.92
CA ILE A 654 3.66 -24.07 -32.90
C ILE A 654 2.89 -25.32 -32.42
N GLY A 655 2.99 -26.44 -33.13
CA GLY A 655 2.46 -27.74 -32.67
C GLY A 655 1.51 -28.44 -33.64
N LEU A 656 1.56 -28.12 -34.93
CA LEU A 656 0.84 -28.88 -35.96
C LEU A 656 1.24 -30.36 -35.91
N ARG A 657 0.26 -31.25 -35.82
CA ARG A 657 0.46 -32.67 -35.54
C ARG A 657 0.92 -33.43 -36.78
N THR A 658 1.86 -34.35 -36.60
CA THR A 658 2.43 -35.20 -37.68
C THR A 658 2.30 -36.69 -37.34
N ALA A 659 2.38 -37.58 -38.35
CA ALA A 659 2.31 -39.03 -38.12
C ALA A 659 3.49 -39.61 -37.33
N THR A 660 4.50 -38.80 -37.01
CA THR A 660 5.64 -39.20 -36.17
C THR A 660 5.29 -39.24 -34.68
N GLU A 661 4.18 -38.62 -34.27
CA GLU A 661 3.70 -38.58 -32.89
C GLU A 661 2.91 -39.86 -32.53
N ALA A 662 3.11 -40.37 -31.30
CA ALA A 662 2.59 -41.67 -30.88
C ALA A 662 1.07 -41.69 -30.70
N ASP A 663 0.48 -40.61 -30.23
CA ASP A 663 -0.96 -40.44 -30.11
C ASP A 663 -1.62 -40.30 -31.50
N VAL A 664 -1.00 -39.54 -32.41
CA VAL A 664 -1.47 -39.36 -33.79
C VAL A 664 -1.49 -40.69 -34.54
N ILE A 665 -0.41 -41.47 -34.49
CA ILE A 665 -0.35 -42.73 -35.22
C ILE A 665 -1.31 -43.78 -34.65
N LEU A 666 -1.61 -43.73 -33.34
CA LEU A 666 -2.67 -44.54 -32.73
C LEU A 666 -4.07 -44.07 -33.15
N GLU A 667 -4.30 -42.77 -33.32
CA GLU A 667 -5.52 -42.24 -33.93
C GLU A 667 -5.67 -42.74 -35.38
N CYS A 668 -4.58 -42.77 -36.16
CA CYS A 668 -4.59 -43.37 -37.49
C CYS A 668 -4.97 -44.85 -37.46
N ALA A 669 -4.35 -45.63 -36.56
CA ALA A 669 -4.65 -47.05 -36.39
C ALA A 669 -6.13 -47.29 -36.05
N LYS A 670 -6.69 -46.56 -35.09
CA LYS A 670 -8.11 -46.64 -34.73
C LYS A 670 -9.02 -46.20 -35.87
N ARG A 671 -8.62 -45.20 -36.65
CA ARG A 671 -9.40 -44.75 -37.81
C ARG A 671 -9.48 -45.83 -38.88
N VAL A 672 -8.36 -46.53 -39.14
CA VAL A 672 -8.30 -47.67 -40.06
C VAL A 672 -9.15 -48.84 -39.56
N GLU A 673 -9.09 -49.18 -38.28
CA GLU A 673 -9.96 -50.18 -37.65
C GLU A 673 -11.45 -49.82 -37.87
N PHE A 674 -11.83 -48.57 -37.60
CA PHE A 674 -13.19 -48.09 -37.83
C PHE A 674 -13.59 -48.21 -39.31
N LEU A 675 -12.74 -47.74 -40.25
CA LEU A 675 -13.00 -47.84 -41.69
C LEU A 675 -13.18 -49.30 -42.15
N GLY A 676 -12.33 -50.20 -41.65
CA GLY A 676 -12.45 -51.63 -41.91
C GLY A 676 -13.74 -52.22 -41.37
N SER A 677 -14.16 -51.82 -40.16
CA SER A 677 -15.42 -52.28 -39.56
C SER A 677 -16.65 -51.77 -40.31
N GLU A 678 -16.64 -50.52 -40.79
CA GLU A 678 -17.73 -49.95 -41.57
C GLU A 678 -17.83 -50.59 -42.96
N CYS A 679 -16.70 -50.86 -43.61
CA CYS A 679 -16.63 -51.60 -44.87
C CYS A 679 -17.27 -53.01 -44.75
N MET A 680 -17.17 -53.64 -43.58
CA MET A 680 -17.78 -54.95 -43.32
C MET A 680 -19.28 -54.88 -43.01
N LYS A 681 -19.78 -53.74 -42.51
CA LYS A 681 -21.21 -53.54 -42.20
C LYS A 681 -22.02 -53.08 -43.41
N SER A 682 -21.41 -52.32 -44.33
CA SER A 682 -22.11 -51.72 -45.47
C SER A 682 -22.46 -52.70 -46.60
N GLY A 683 -21.96 -53.94 -46.56
CA GLY A 683 -22.25 -54.98 -47.57
C GLY A 683 -23.69 -55.52 -47.62
N ASN A 684 -24.65 -54.87 -46.94
CA ASN A 684 -26.02 -55.36 -46.76
C ASN A 684 -27.14 -54.44 -47.29
N LEU A 685 -26.82 -53.39 -48.06
CA LEU A 685 -27.82 -52.49 -48.65
C LEU A 685 -27.57 -52.29 -50.15
N ASP A 686 -28.43 -52.96 -50.94
CA ASP A 686 -28.80 -52.77 -52.35
C ASP A 686 -27.71 -52.44 -53.39
N ASP A 687 -27.36 -53.43 -54.24
CA ASP A 687 -27.27 -53.17 -55.68
C ASP A 687 -27.56 -54.44 -56.51
N PHE A 688 -28.35 -54.26 -57.56
CA PHE A 688 -28.73 -55.27 -58.56
C PHE A 688 -27.66 -55.32 -59.65
N GLU A 689 -26.89 -56.42 -59.72
CA GLU A 689 -26.51 -57.19 -60.93
C GLU A 689 -25.14 -57.90 -60.82
N LEU A 690 -25.21 -59.19 -61.21
CA LEU A 690 -24.17 -60.06 -61.78
C LEU A 690 -22.95 -60.53 -60.94
N ASP A 691 -23.13 -61.74 -60.40
CA ASP A 691 -22.31 -62.93 -60.61
C ASP A 691 -20.87 -63.06 -60.02
N ILE A 692 -20.80 -64.03 -59.08
CA ILE A 692 -19.76 -65.07 -58.89
C ILE A 692 -18.63 -64.77 -57.85
N THR A 693 -18.80 -65.43 -56.69
CA THR A 693 -17.88 -65.74 -55.57
C THR A 693 -17.73 -64.76 -54.39
N ASN A 694 -18.51 -65.02 -53.31
CA ASN A 694 -18.13 -64.91 -51.89
C ASN A 694 -17.29 -63.71 -51.41
N SER A 695 -17.49 -62.51 -51.94
CA SER A 695 -16.76 -61.30 -51.54
C SER A 695 -17.36 -60.53 -50.36
N GLN A 696 -18.49 -60.98 -49.79
CA GLN A 696 -19.25 -60.19 -48.82
C GLN A 696 -18.58 -59.99 -47.44
N ASN A 697 -17.46 -60.66 -47.15
CA ASN A 697 -16.76 -60.59 -45.85
C ASN A 697 -15.24 -60.30 -45.99
N GLU A 698 -14.83 -59.59 -47.04
CA GLU A 698 -13.42 -59.17 -47.26
C GLU A 698 -13.26 -57.65 -47.14
N VAL A 699 -12.16 -57.21 -46.53
CA VAL A 699 -11.80 -55.78 -46.50
C VAL A 699 -11.41 -55.33 -47.91
N SER A 700 -11.86 -54.13 -48.32
CA SER A 700 -11.49 -53.53 -49.60
C SER A 700 -9.96 -53.38 -49.72
N MET A 701 -9.43 -53.48 -50.94
CA MET A 701 -7.98 -53.39 -51.16
C MET A 701 -7.42 -52.00 -50.79
N GLU A 702 -8.22 -50.95 -50.90
CA GLU A 702 -7.83 -49.59 -50.49
C GLU A 702 -7.57 -49.50 -48.98
N ILE A 703 -8.51 -49.96 -48.16
CA ILE A 703 -8.37 -49.98 -46.69
C ILE A 703 -7.26 -50.94 -46.28
N TRP A 704 -7.10 -52.07 -47.00
CA TRP A 704 -6.01 -53.00 -46.80
C TRP A 704 -4.63 -52.36 -47.00
N SER A 705 -4.47 -51.61 -48.09
CA SER A 705 -3.24 -50.90 -48.39
C SER A 705 -2.97 -49.81 -47.36
N LEU A 706 -4.02 -49.08 -46.97
CA LEU A 706 -3.94 -48.01 -45.97
C LEU A 706 -3.47 -48.55 -44.61
N ALA A 707 -4.01 -49.69 -44.18
CA ALA A 707 -3.54 -50.43 -43.01
C ALA A 707 -2.06 -50.78 -43.12
N GLY A 708 -1.62 -51.26 -44.29
CA GLY A 708 -0.22 -51.51 -44.60
C GLY A 708 0.66 -50.26 -44.43
N SER A 709 0.24 -49.12 -44.99
CA SER A 709 0.96 -47.85 -44.88
C SER A 709 1.08 -47.36 -43.43
N VAL A 710 0.04 -47.52 -42.61
CA VAL A 710 0.09 -47.18 -41.18
C VAL A 710 1.10 -48.06 -40.45
N VAL A 711 1.11 -49.37 -40.70
CA VAL A 711 2.09 -50.29 -40.10
C VAL A 711 3.51 -49.97 -40.54
N GLU A 712 3.72 -49.66 -41.82
CA GLU A 712 5.01 -49.24 -42.35
C GLU A 712 5.51 -47.94 -41.69
N ALA A 713 4.62 -46.96 -41.49
CA ALA A 713 4.96 -45.71 -40.81
C ALA A 713 5.32 -45.95 -39.32
N ILE A 714 4.59 -46.84 -38.63
CA ILE A 714 4.91 -47.26 -37.26
C ILE A 714 6.30 -47.88 -37.21
N PHE A 715 6.62 -48.78 -38.14
CA PHE A 715 7.92 -49.46 -38.15
C PHE A 715 9.08 -48.56 -38.52
N THR A 716 8.86 -47.62 -39.45
CA THR A 716 9.87 -46.62 -39.82
C THR A 716 10.24 -45.72 -38.63
N ASN A 717 9.29 -45.42 -37.74
CA ASN A 717 9.48 -44.58 -36.56
C ASN A 717 9.53 -45.38 -35.24
N PHE A 718 9.65 -46.71 -35.30
CA PHE A 718 9.42 -47.57 -34.14
C PHE A 718 10.35 -47.27 -32.97
N ALA A 719 11.59 -46.88 -33.25
CA ALA A 719 12.56 -46.52 -32.21
C ALA A 719 12.10 -45.34 -31.33
N VAL A 720 11.36 -44.40 -31.90
CA VAL A 720 10.82 -43.22 -31.19
C VAL A 720 9.47 -43.56 -30.53
N LEU A 721 8.66 -44.38 -31.19
CA LEU A 721 7.31 -44.76 -30.75
C LEU A 721 7.29 -45.86 -29.67
N TYR A 722 8.35 -46.66 -29.58
CA TYR A 722 8.37 -47.84 -28.72
C TYR A 722 8.26 -47.47 -27.23
N GLY A 723 7.18 -47.93 -26.62
CA GLY A 723 6.94 -47.85 -25.18
C GLY A 723 5.85 -48.83 -24.77
N ASN A 724 5.88 -49.33 -23.54
CA ASN A 724 4.94 -50.36 -23.07
C ASN A 724 3.47 -49.96 -23.25
N ASN A 725 3.13 -48.69 -23.00
CA ASN A 725 1.76 -48.19 -23.19
C ASN A 725 1.36 -48.14 -24.67
N PHE A 726 2.26 -47.65 -25.53
CA PHE A 726 2.02 -47.60 -26.98
C PHE A 726 1.82 -49.01 -27.55
N CYS A 727 2.72 -49.94 -27.23
CA CYS A 727 2.63 -51.33 -27.70
C CYS A 727 1.39 -52.05 -27.17
N ASN A 728 1.00 -51.84 -25.91
CA ASN A 728 -0.22 -52.44 -25.36
C ASN A 728 -1.46 -51.91 -26.10
N LEU A 729 -1.57 -50.59 -26.32
CA LEU A 729 -2.67 -50.00 -27.08
C LEU A 729 -2.69 -50.52 -28.52
N LEU A 730 -1.56 -50.45 -29.23
CA LEU A 730 -1.44 -50.93 -30.61
C LEU A 730 -1.75 -52.43 -30.73
N GLY A 731 -1.31 -53.23 -29.75
CA GLY A 731 -1.52 -54.68 -29.73
C GLY A 731 -2.99 -55.09 -29.73
N ASN A 732 -3.87 -54.20 -29.27
CA ASN A 732 -5.31 -54.43 -29.17
C ASN A 732 -6.13 -53.78 -30.29
N ILE A 733 -5.55 -52.88 -31.10
CA ILE A 733 -6.26 -52.21 -32.20
C ILE A 733 -6.29 -53.14 -33.42
N ALA A 734 -7.47 -53.40 -33.97
CA ALA A 734 -7.66 -54.24 -35.16
C ALA A 734 -7.40 -53.47 -36.47
N CYS A 735 -6.17 -52.98 -36.63
CA CYS A 735 -5.73 -52.24 -37.83
C CYS A 735 -4.65 -52.97 -38.64
N ILE A 736 -4.21 -54.16 -38.22
CA ILE A 736 -3.12 -54.88 -38.87
C ILE A 736 -3.67 -55.71 -40.04
N PRO A 737 -3.15 -55.56 -41.27
CA PRO A 737 -3.64 -56.31 -42.42
C PRO A 737 -3.17 -57.78 -42.34
N ALA A 738 -4.09 -58.75 -42.26
CA ALA A 738 -3.78 -60.18 -42.10
C ALA A 738 -4.72 -61.14 -42.87
N GLU A 739 -4.21 -62.20 -43.46
CA GLU A 739 -5.05 -63.15 -44.20
C GLU A 739 -5.69 -64.17 -43.25
N HIS A 740 -7.01 -64.33 -43.28
CA HIS A 740 -7.69 -65.37 -42.50
C HIS A 740 -8.02 -66.58 -43.38
N GLY A 741 -7.75 -67.78 -42.89
CA GLY A 741 -7.91 -69.02 -43.64
C GLY A 741 -6.56 -69.57 -44.10
N LEU A 742 -6.57 -70.41 -45.13
CA LEU A 742 -5.33 -71.01 -45.64
C LEU A 742 -4.43 -69.93 -46.28
N PRO A 743 -3.13 -69.92 -45.96
CA PRO A 743 -2.21 -68.92 -46.46
C PRO A 743 -2.00 -69.02 -47.97
N ASN A 744 -1.88 -67.87 -48.65
CA ASN A 744 -1.66 -67.84 -50.09
C ASN A 744 -0.20 -68.11 -50.47
N PHE A 745 0.06 -69.27 -51.06
CA PHE A 745 1.36 -69.56 -51.65
C PHE A 745 1.15 -70.02 -53.10
N GLY A 746 1.42 -69.13 -54.07
CA GLY A 746 1.45 -69.50 -55.50
C GLY A 746 0.29 -69.03 -56.39
N GLY A 747 -0.35 -67.88 -56.10
CA GLY A 747 -1.15 -67.15 -57.10
C GLY A 747 -2.59 -67.64 -57.32
N LYS A 748 -3.10 -68.58 -56.51
CA LYS A 748 -4.56 -68.81 -56.35
C LYS A 748 -5.12 -67.84 -55.29
N LYS A 749 -6.44 -67.68 -55.22
CA LYS A 749 -7.10 -66.77 -54.26
C LYS A 749 -6.73 -67.20 -52.84
N GLY A 750 -5.98 -66.35 -52.14
CA GLY A 750 -5.48 -66.58 -50.79
C GLY A 750 -6.55 -66.58 -49.71
N GLY A 751 -6.12 -66.63 -48.45
CA GLY A 751 -6.99 -66.34 -47.32
C GLY A 751 -7.69 -64.99 -47.48
N ARG A 752 -8.89 -64.87 -46.90
CA ARG A 752 -9.68 -63.63 -46.99
C ARG A 752 -8.94 -62.48 -46.31
N ARG A 753 -9.00 -61.29 -46.91
CA ARG A 753 -8.43 -60.07 -46.33
C ARG A 753 -9.24 -59.63 -45.11
N VAL A 754 -8.64 -59.70 -43.91
CA VAL A 754 -9.20 -59.14 -42.65
C VAL A 754 -8.23 -58.22 -41.90
N LEU A 755 -8.74 -57.19 -41.24
CA LEU A 755 -7.92 -56.44 -40.27
C LEU A 755 -7.98 -57.16 -38.92
N THR A 756 -6.84 -57.27 -38.25
CA THR A 756 -6.68 -57.95 -36.96
C THR A 756 -5.87 -57.09 -35.99
N SER A 757 -5.92 -57.42 -34.72
CA SER A 757 -4.96 -56.93 -33.73
C SER A 757 -3.74 -57.86 -33.64
N TYR A 758 -2.60 -57.38 -33.18
CA TYR A 758 -1.43 -58.25 -32.95
C TYR A 758 -1.69 -59.31 -31.88
N SER A 759 -2.56 -59.03 -30.91
CA SER A 759 -2.94 -59.97 -29.85
C SER A 759 -3.69 -61.21 -30.36
N GLU A 760 -4.37 -61.09 -31.50
CA GLU A 760 -5.18 -62.15 -32.12
C GLU A 760 -4.52 -62.78 -33.35
N ALA A 761 -3.44 -62.19 -33.85
CA ALA A 761 -2.76 -62.64 -35.05
C ALA A 761 -1.75 -63.78 -34.78
N ILE A 762 -1.48 -64.59 -35.80
CA ILE A 762 -0.41 -65.59 -35.80
C ILE A 762 0.62 -65.31 -36.89
N LEU A 763 1.86 -65.73 -36.66
CA LEU A 763 2.92 -65.62 -37.66
C LEU A 763 2.71 -66.64 -38.78
N SER A 764 3.14 -66.31 -40.00
CA SER A 764 3.07 -67.21 -41.16
C SER A 764 3.68 -68.59 -40.87
N LYS A 765 4.78 -68.70 -40.12
CA LYS A 765 5.38 -70.00 -39.75
C LYS A 765 4.50 -70.87 -38.82
N ASP A 766 3.58 -70.25 -38.07
CA ASP A 766 2.71 -70.91 -37.09
C ASP A 766 1.31 -71.21 -37.66
N TRP A 767 1.09 -70.99 -38.97
CA TRP A 767 -0.19 -71.19 -39.63
C TRP A 767 -0.83 -72.57 -39.36
N PRO A 768 -0.10 -73.71 -39.29
CA PRO A 768 -0.72 -75.02 -39.07
C PRO A 768 -1.45 -75.12 -37.72
N LEU A 769 -1.08 -74.29 -36.75
CA LEU A 769 -1.59 -74.35 -35.38
C LEU A 769 -2.92 -73.61 -35.19
N ALA A 770 -3.27 -72.67 -36.08
CA ALA A 770 -4.42 -71.79 -35.84
C ALA A 770 -5.05 -71.13 -37.09
N TRP A 771 -4.74 -71.54 -38.32
CA TRP A 771 -5.25 -70.89 -39.55
C TRP A 771 -6.79 -70.81 -39.67
N SER A 772 -7.53 -71.74 -39.04
CA SER A 772 -9.00 -71.75 -39.09
C SER A 772 -9.66 -70.76 -38.12
N CYS A 773 -8.92 -70.27 -37.13
CA CYS A 773 -9.48 -69.47 -36.03
C CYS A 773 -8.76 -68.14 -35.78
N ALA A 774 -7.56 -67.94 -36.35
CA ALA A 774 -6.76 -66.74 -36.15
C ALA A 774 -6.23 -66.20 -37.50
N PRO A 775 -6.23 -64.87 -37.71
CA PRO A 775 -5.64 -64.26 -38.90
C PRO A 775 -4.11 -64.42 -38.96
N ILE A 776 -3.58 -64.63 -40.15
CA ILE A 776 -2.16 -64.89 -40.42
C ILE A 776 -1.48 -63.63 -40.95
N LEU A 777 -0.37 -63.25 -40.32
CA LEU A 777 0.55 -62.22 -40.83
C LEU A 777 1.40 -62.82 -41.96
N SER A 778 0.86 -62.77 -43.20
CA SER A 778 1.45 -63.40 -44.38
C SER A 778 2.65 -62.65 -44.96
N ARG A 779 2.73 -61.33 -44.75
CA ARG A 779 3.84 -60.48 -45.25
C ARG A 779 4.86 -60.21 -44.16
N GLN A 780 6.16 -60.25 -44.50
CA GLN A 780 7.21 -59.94 -43.51
C GLN A 780 7.20 -58.46 -43.09
N ALA A 781 6.80 -57.55 -43.97
CA ALA A 781 6.79 -56.10 -43.72
C ALA A 781 5.81 -55.66 -42.61
N ILE A 782 4.87 -56.52 -42.22
CA ILE A 782 3.88 -56.26 -41.17
C ILE A 782 4.21 -56.99 -39.86
N VAL A 783 5.32 -57.74 -39.82
CA VAL A 783 5.76 -58.44 -38.62
C VAL A 783 6.69 -57.52 -37.83
N PRO A 784 6.34 -57.17 -36.58
CA PRO A 784 7.16 -56.29 -35.75
C PRO A 784 8.45 -56.98 -35.31
N PRO A 785 9.48 -56.22 -34.87
CA PRO A 785 10.73 -56.80 -34.37
C PRO A 785 10.49 -57.77 -33.19
N GLU A 786 11.23 -58.88 -33.14
CA GLU A 786 10.96 -59.99 -32.18
C GLU A 786 10.94 -59.54 -30.71
N TYR A 787 11.79 -58.59 -30.34
CA TYR A 787 11.84 -58.06 -28.97
C TYR A 787 10.55 -57.35 -28.53
N SER A 788 9.71 -56.91 -29.48
CA SER A 788 8.47 -56.18 -29.21
C SER A 788 7.23 -57.08 -29.12
N TRP A 789 7.34 -58.35 -29.51
CA TRP A 789 6.21 -59.29 -29.58
C TRP A 789 5.47 -59.41 -28.24
N GLY A 790 6.20 -59.54 -27.13
CA GLY A 790 5.60 -59.63 -25.80
C GLY A 790 4.77 -58.39 -25.42
N ALA A 791 5.24 -57.20 -25.80
CA ALA A 791 4.58 -55.93 -25.50
C ALA A 791 3.36 -55.65 -26.41
N LEU A 792 3.39 -56.16 -27.65
CA LEU A 792 2.27 -56.12 -28.61
C LEU A 792 1.27 -57.27 -28.43
N HIS A 793 1.51 -58.15 -27.45
CA HIS A 793 0.75 -59.38 -27.22
C HIS A 793 0.77 -60.40 -28.38
N LEU A 794 1.68 -60.24 -29.34
CA LEU A 794 1.93 -61.21 -30.40
C LEU A 794 2.67 -62.42 -29.82
N ARG A 795 2.18 -63.64 -30.09
CA ARG A 795 2.76 -64.88 -29.55
C ARG A 795 3.18 -65.84 -30.66
N SER A 796 4.39 -66.37 -30.54
CA SER A 796 4.91 -67.43 -31.38
C SER A 796 5.67 -68.44 -30.51
N PRO A 797 5.23 -69.71 -30.41
CA PRO A 797 4.02 -70.25 -31.03
C PRO A 797 2.71 -69.69 -30.40
N PRO A 798 1.53 -69.87 -31.04
CA PRO A 798 0.25 -69.38 -30.54
C PRO A 798 -0.11 -69.94 -29.15
N ALA A 799 -1.00 -69.25 -28.43
CA ALA A 799 -1.46 -69.71 -27.12
C ALA A 799 -2.28 -71.00 -27.22
N PHE A 800 -2.19 -71.87 -26.20
CA PHE A 800 -2.91 -73.16 -26.17
C PHE A 800 -4.42 -73.00 -26.41
N SER A 801 -5.03 -71.93 -25.92
CA SER A 801 -6.44 -71.60 -26.16
C SER A 801 -6.78 -71.38 -27.64
N ALA A 802 -5.87 -70.79 -28.42
CA ALA A 802 -6.05 -70.60 -29.85
C ALA A 802 -5.93 -71.93 -30.59
N VAL A 803 -4.94 -72.76 -30.24
CA VAL A 803 -4.75 -74.11 -30.83
C VAL A 803 -5.92 -75.04 -30.49
N LEU A 804 -6.47 -74.96 -29.27
CA LEU A 804 -7.66 -75.72 -28.89
C LEU A 804 -8.91 -75.26 -29.67
N LYS A 805 -9.08 -73.94 -29.89
CA LYS A 805 -10.15 -73.41 -30.75
C LYS A 805 -9.98 -73.89 -32.18
N HIS A 806 -8.76 -73.89 -32.71
CA HIS A 806 -8.43 -74.41 -34.02
C HIS A 806 -8.88 -75.86 -34.17
N LEU A 807 -8.48 -76.73 -33.22
CA LEU A 807 -8.86 -78.14 -33.17
C LEU A 807 -10.38 -78.36 -33.05
N LYS A 808 -11.09 -77.55 -32.26
CA LYS A 808 -12.55 -77.63 -32.15
C LYS A 808 -13.24 -77.25 -33.46
N ILE A 809 -12.81 -76.16 -34.10
CA ILE A 809 -13.38 -75.72 -35.38
C ILE A 809 -13.13 -76.74 -36.48
N THR A 810 -11.95 -77.37 -36.51
CA THR A 810 -11.64 -78.43 -37.48
C THR A 810 -12.30 -79.77 -37.13
N SER A 811 -12.59 -80.07 -35.86
CA SER A 811 -13.31 -81.28 -35.44
C SER A 811 -14.82 -81.20 -35.59
N ASP A 812 -15.42 -80.04 -35.30
CA ASP A 812 -16.88 -79.83 -35.37
C ASP A 812 -17.39 -79.81 -36.82
N ALA A 813 -16.51 -79.56 -37.80
CA ALA A 813 -16.81 -79.79 -39.22
C ALA A 813 -17.21 -81.25 -39.54
N ASN A 814 -16.91 -82.21 -38.65
CA ASN A 814 -17.24 -83.63 -38.80
C ASN A 814 -18.47 -84.11 -37.98
N LYS A 815 -19.13 -83.28 -37.16
CA LYS A 815 -20.30 -83.69 -36.33
C LYS A 815 -21.56 -82.82 -36.58
N HIS A 816 -22.37 -83.25 -37.54
CA HIS A 816 -23.82 -83.03 -37.74
C HIS A 816 -24.51 -81.64 -37.84
N GLN A 817 -25.38 -81.59 -38.85
CA GLN A 817 -26.51 -80.73 -39.16
C GLN A 817 -27.48 -80.49 -37.98
N ALA A 818 -27.54 -79.25 -37.42
CA ALA A 818 -28.75 -78.62 -36.89
C ALA A 818 -28.50 -77.19 -36.34
N ASN A 819 -29.10 -76.20 -37.00
CA ASN A 819 -29.75 -75.01 -36.43
C ASN A 819 -29.01 -74.19 -35.34
N THR A 820 -28.14 -73.26 -35.71
CA THR A 820 -27.93 -71.96 -35.03
C THR A 820 -27.17 -70.97 -35.95
N ASN A 821 -27.54 -69.69 -35.89
CA ASN A 821 -27.01 -68.59 -36.72
C ASN A 821 -25.58 -68.20 -36.34
N VAL A 822 -24.59 -68.98 -36.79
CA VAL A 822 -23.15 -68.63 -36.78
C VAL A 822 -22.62 -68.75 -38.21
N PRO A 823 -21.88 -67.77 -38.76
CA PRO A 823 -21.35 -67.87 -40.11
C PRO A 823 -20.26 -68.96 -40.15
N GLN A 824 -20.65 -70.14 -40.64
CA GLN A 824 -19.78 -71.26 -40.95
C GLN A 824 -18.83 -70.90 -42.10
N ILE A 825 -17.54 -70.85 -41.82
CA ILE A 825 -16.48 -70.82 -42.85
C ILE A 825 -15.68 -72.09 -42.68
N ILE A 826 -16.27 -73.20 -43.11
CA ILE A 826 -15.68 -74.43 -43.65
C ILE A 826 -16.91 -75.19 -44.18
N GLY A 827 -16.91 -75.49 -45.49
CA GLY A 827 -18.10 -75.68 -46.33
C GLY A 827 -19.16 -76.67 -45.84
N ARG A 828 -20.37 -76.50 -46.43
CA ARG A 828 -21.58 -77.34 -46.32
C ARG A 828 -21.39 -78.84 -46.65
N SER A 829 -20.16 -79.32 -46.87
CA SER A 829 -19.81 -80.63 -47.44
C SER A 829 -18.82 -81.46 -46.61
N GLY A 830 -18.70 -81.26 -45.30
CA GLY A 830 -17.96 -82.21 -44.44
C GLY A 830 -16.46 -82.30 -44.74
N GLY A 831 -15.78 -81.15 -44.87
CA GLY A 831 -14.32 -81.08 -44.99
C GLY A 831 -13.76 -81.11 -46.41
N GLU A 832 -14.53 -81.50 -47.44
CA GLU A 832 -14.08 -81.57 -48.84
C GLU A 832 -13.60 -80.22 -49.39
N ASP A 833 -14.28 -79.11 -49.06
CA ASP A 833 -13.86 -77.76 -49.50
C ASP A 833 -12.50 -77.34 -48.91
N THR A 834 -12.17 -77.78 -47.69
CA THR A 834 -10.89 -77.45 -47.04
C THR A 834 -9.74 -78.21 -47.70
N LEU A 835 -10.00 -79.46 -48.08
CA LEU A 835 -9.06 -80.29 -48.84
C LEU A 835 -8.88 -79.78 -50.28
N ALA A 836 -9.95 -79.30 -50.92
CA ALA A 836 -9.92 -78.74 -52.28
C ALA A 836 -9.12 -77.44 -52.39
N HIS A 837 -9.10 -76.64 -51.32
CA HIS A 837 -8.32 -75.40 -51.23
C HIS A 837 -6.99 -75.58 -50.49
N TRP A 838 -6.62 -76.82 -50.12
CA TRP A 838 -5.33 -77.09 -49.49
C TRP A 838 -4.20 -76.66 -50.43
N PRO A 839 -3.14 -76.03 -49.92
CA PRO A 839 -2.05 -75.60 -50.79
C PRO A 839 -1.28 -76.80 -51.36
N THR A 840 -1.33 -77.00 -52.68
CA THR A 840 -0.68 -78.15 -53.35
C THR A 840 0.63 -77.80 -54.06
N THR A 841 1.30 -76.69 -53.74
CA THR A 841 2.55 -76.31 -54.40
C THR A 841 3.77 -77.02 -53.81
N SER A 842 4.79 -77.29 -54.63
CA SER A 842 6.00 -78.02 -54.23
C SER A 842 6.80 -77.24 -53.18
N GLY A 843 7.09 -77.85 -52.03
CA GLY A 843 7.75 -77.22 -50.88
C GLY A 843 6.79 -76.83 -49.73
N MET A 844 5.50 -77.18 -49.82
CA MET A 844 4.50 -76.90 -48.78
C MET A 844 4.21 -78.11 -47.90
N MET A 845 3.78 -77.84 -46.67
CA MET A 845 3.38 -78.88 -45.73
C MET A 845 2.12 -79.61 -46.23
N SER A 846 2.24 -80.93 -46.34
CA SER A 846 1.11 -81.84 -46.49
C SER A 846 0.19 -81.76 -45.27
N ILE A 847 -1.03 -82.27 -45.42
CA ILE A 847 -2.00 -82.36 -44.32
C ILE A 847 -1.39 -83.13 -43.14
N ASP A 848 -0.70 -84.24 -43.43
CA ASP A 848 -0.05 -85.07 -42.42
C ASP A 848 1.07 -84.31 -41.69
N GLU A 849 1.87 -83.53 -42.40
CA GLU A 849 2.92 -82.69 -41.81
C GLU A 849 2.32 -81.56 -40.95
N ALA A 850 1.23 -80.92 -41.39
CA ALA A 850 0.53 -79.89 -40.63
C ALA A 850 -0.07 -80.47 -39.33
N CYS A 851 -0.71 -81.64 -39.42
CA CYS A 851 -1.20 -82.38 -38.24
C CYS A 851 -0.05 -82.78 -37.30
N CYS A 852 1.09 -83.20 -37.84
CA CYS A 852 2.28 -83.50 -37.03
C CYS A 852 2.78 -82.29 -36.25
N GLU A 853 2.76 -81.07 -36.82
CA GLU A 853 3.15 -79.85 -36.08
C GLU A 853 2.20 -79.54 -34.92
N VAL A 854 0.90 -79.78 -35.09
CA VAL A 854 -0.07 -79.65 -33.98
C VAL A 854 0.24 -80.64 -32.86
N LEU A 855 0.53 -81.91 -33.19
CA LEU A 855 0.89 -82.93 -32.20
C LEU A 855 2.20 -82.61 -31.49
N LYS A 856 3.24 -82.15 -32.21
CA LYS A 856 4.51 -81.70 -31.62
C LYS A 856 4.31 -80.53 -30.66
N TYR A 857 3.45 -79.57 -31.02
CA TYR A 857 3.11 -78.46 -30.14
C TYR A 857 2.43 -78.94 -28.86
N LEU A 858 1.44 -79.84 -28.98
CA LEU A 858 0.71 -80.38 -27.84
C LEU A 858 1.64 -81.12 -26.87
N ASP A 859 2.51 -82.02 -27.38
CA ASP A 859 3.49 -82.75 -26.57
C ASP A 859 4.40 -81.81 -25.75
N LYS A 860 4.88 -80.74 -26.39
CA LYS A 860 5.76 -79.75 -25.73
C LYS A 860 5.07 -78.94 -24.63
N VAL A 861 3.80 -78.59 -24.81
CA VAL A 861 3.08 -77.69 -23.89
C VAL A 861 2.32 -78.46 -22.80
N TRP A 862 1.96 -79.73 -23.04
CA TRP A 862 1.12 -80.55 -22.16
C TRP A 862 1.56 -80.56 -20.69
N GLY A 863 2.87 -80.66 -20.44
CA GLY A 863 3.43 -80.71 -19.08
C GLY A 863 3.40 -79.40 -18.29
N SER A 864 3.09 -78.28 -18.94
CA SER A 864 3.10 -76.92 -18.35
C SER A 864 1.71 -76.31 -18.11
N LEU A 865 0.65 -77.05 -18.44
CA LEU A 865 -0.73 -76.61 -18.28
C LEU A 865 -1.22 -76.81 -16.83
N SER A 866 -2.04 -75.88 -16.31
CA SER A 866 -2.63 -76.02 -14.97
C SER A 866 -3.70 -77.11 -14.95
N SER A 867 -3.92 -77.71 -13.77
CA SER A 867 -4.92 -78.78 -13.57
C SER A 867 -6.35 -78.38 -13.98
N SER A 868 -6.68 -77.09 -13.92
CA SER A 868 -7.98 -76.52 -14.35
C SER A 868 -8.15 -76.45 -15.87
N VAL A 869 -7.07 -76.31 -16.65
CA VAL A 869 -7.12 -76.29 -18.12
C VAL A 869 -7.24 -77.72 -18.65
N ILE A 870 -6.53 -78.66 -18.04
CA ILE A 870 -6.57 -80.09 -18.36
C ILE A 870 -7.98 -80.67 -18.13
N SER A 871 -8.69 -80.23 -17.08
CA SER A 871 -10.08 -80.65 -16.79
C SER A 871 -11.13 -80.09 -17.76
N CYS A 872 -10.84 -79.03 -18.52
CA CYS A 872 -11.71 -78.55 -19.61
C CYS A 872 -11.43 -79.28 -20.94
N SER A 873 -10.30 -79.99 -21.02
CA SER A 873 -9.83 -80.73 -22.20
C SER A 873 -10.20 -82.21 -22.18
N THR A 874 -10.89 -82.70 -21.14
CA THR A 874 -11.21 -84.13 -20.89
C THR A 874 -12.09 -84.82 -21.94
N TYR A 875 -12.50 -84.12 -23.02
CA TYR A 875 -13.07 -84.74 -24.22
C TYR A 875 -12.03 -85.13 -25.28
N PHE A 876 -10.76 -84.72 -25.12
CA PHE A 876 -9.65 -85.10 -25.98
C PHE A 876 -8.70 -86.02 -25.19
N SER A 877 -8.93 -87.33 -25.21
CA SER A 877 -7.92 -88.29 -24.76
C SER A 877 -6.85 -88.42 -25.84
N ILE A 878 -5.71 -87.76 -25.63
CA ILE A 878 -4.48 -88.11 -26.34
C ILE A 878 -3.85 -89.24 -25.54
N ASP A 879 -4.23 -90.47 -25.85
CA ASP A 879 -3.47 -91.62 -25.36
C ASP A 879 -2.04 -91.51 -25.92
N ARG A 880 -1.05 -91.68 -25.05
CA ARG A 880 0.36 -91.66 -25.41
C ARG A 880 0.60 -92.63 -26.56
N CYS A 881 0.85 -92.13 -27.78
CA CYS A 881 1.55 -92.89 -28.82
C CYS A 881 3.04 -92.97 -28.46
N GLY A 882 3.34 -93.64 -27.35
CA GLY A 882 4.63 -94.29 -27.18
C GLY A 882 4.49 -95.69 -27.77
N GLU A 883 5.34 -96.01 -28.75
CA GLU A 883 5.36 -97.25 -29.54
C GLU A 883 4.41 -97.25 -30.75
N TYR A 884 4.88 -96.75 -31.88
CA TYR A 884 4.78 -97.38 -33.22
C TYR A 884 5.40 -96.44 -34.27
N CYS A 885 6.72 -96.29 -34.22
CA CYS A 885 7.52 -95.89 -35.37
C CYS A 885 8.53 -96.99 -35.66
N ASN A 886 8.03 -98.14 -36.12
CA ASN A 886 8.76 -99.10 -36.93
C ASN A 886 7.76 -100.10 -37.51
N GLY A 887 7.54 -100.03 -38.83
CA GLY A 887 6.89 -101.10 -39.59
C GLY A 887 5.67 -100.65 -40.38
N GLU A 888 5.82 -100.70 -41.70
CA GLU A 888 4.79 -100.63 -42.71
C GLU A 888 3.55 -101.48 -42.36
N LYS A 889 2.36 -100.86 -42.35
CA LYS A 889 1.16 -101.33 -43.06
C LYS A 889 -0.03 -100.40 -42.83
N SER A 890 -0.70 -100.14 -43.95
CA SER A 890 -2.04 -99.59 -44.09
C SER A 890 -3.03 -100.02 -42.99
N GLY A 891 -3.61 -99.04 -42.29
CA GLY A 891 -4.75 -99.25 -41.41
C GLY A 891 -5.31 -97.89 -41.01
N LEU A 892 -6.54 -97.59 -41.44
CA LEU A 892 -7.35 -96.46 -41.01
C LEU A 892 -7.32 -96.36 -39.48
N ALA A 893 -6.65 -95.34 -38.94
CA ALA A 893 -6.85 -94.94 -37.55
C ALA A 893 -8.03 -93.97 -37.54
N GLU A 894 -9.22 -94.52 -37.27
CA GLU A 894 -10.35 -93.71 -36.78
C GLU A 894 -9.88 -92.95 -35.54
N LEU A 895 -9.72 -91.64 -35.70
CA LEU A 895 -9.69 -90.68 -34.59
C LEU A 895 -11.08 -90.71 -33.94
N ASN A 896 -11.30 -91.65 -33.03
CA ASN A 896 -12.47 -91.62 -32.14
C ASN A 896 -12.29 -90.47 -31.15
N LEU A 897 -12.65 -89.27 -31.60
CA LEU A 897 -13.03 -88.15 -30.74
C LEU A 897 -14.36 -88.51 -30.06
N ILE A 898 -14.30 -88.85 -28.77
CA ILE A 898 -15.50 -88.94 -27.93
C ILE A 898 -16.19 -87.58 -27.92
#